data_AF-A0A2V5QJG7-F1
#
_entry.id   AF-A0A2V5QJG7-F1
#
_cell.length_a   1.000
_cell.length_b   1.000
_cell.length_c   1.000
_cell.angle_alpha   90.00
_cell.angle_beta   90.00
_cell.angle_gamma   90.00
#
_symmetry.space_group_name_H-M   'P 1'
#
loop_
_entity.id
_entity.type
_entity.pdbx_description
1 polymer ?
#
loop_
_entity_poly.entity_id
_entity_poly.type
_entity_poly.pdbx_seq_one_letter_code
_entity_poly.pdbx_strand_id
1 'polypeptide(L)'
;MAAKLKTDSHLEIAHVLFIDVVGYSKLLVNEQREVVEQLNRTVRRTPQFRKSEGAGKLIRIPVGDGMALVFFQTPEEPVQCAMEIARALKNHPQIRLRMGVHSGPVDQVKDVNDRSNVTGVGINIAQRVMDCGDAGHILVSKRVADDLAQDSLWQPHLHELGDVELKHGQKVGIVNLYTEELGNRESPQKFASAKKPEAKLEKAQSADSKICLRRWIIGIAIGTVLAIAAARFYRMVGTDRWAVRPNAVEQGRRGAASLPVPNKSIAVLPFVNMSADKNDEYLSDGVSEELITALSKITGLQVKARTSSFAFKGKNEDIEKIGELLHVSHLLEGSVARAGNKLRITAQLIQASDGNHLWSDTYDREMQDIFAVRSEVAQQVAATLKIRLLGEEKKRLDQKPTENIEAYNLYRQGRYYADKFSQDGFKKAIGFYQQAIEKDPRFALAYAGMADTYVLAADFYIPPREAFSKAKEAALKAIEVDETLAEAHASLGFVHFHYDWDWAAAEKEFKRALTLNPQSAQAHLLYTEYLAGMGRYDEAYSQGRRALELDPLSISARWSLGWASLHAGRSDDAIQQFSKAAELDPNNAWVRLYLGRAYLSKGMGQRGIEEMETAQRLEPDHPMVLAFLGYGYAVTGRRADALKSLQTLDEIEKKHYVSRISRVYVYAGLGDKDKAFEWLEKAYQERSDLLAWFRKDPESKNLQSDPRFAALMRKIGFTEP
;
A
#
# COMPACT_ATOMS: atom_id res chain seq x y z
N MET A 1 18.30 42.30 -28.47
CA MET A 1 16.85 42.09 -28.72
C MET A 1 16.43 40.85 -27.95
N ALA A 2 15.58 41.01 -26.95
CA ALA A 2 15.05 39.92 -26.15
C ALA A 2 14.03 39.12 -26.97
N ALA A 3 14.30 37.84 -27.22
CA ALA A 3 13.28 36.92 -27.70
C ALA A 3 12.48 36.41 -26.48
N LYS A 4 11.32 37.03 -26.26
CA LYS A 4 10.26 36.55 -25.36
C LYS A 4 9.83 35.15 -25.83
N LEU A 5 10.18 34.11 -25.08
CA LEU A 5 9.46 32.83 -25.13
C LEU A 5 8.10 33.05 -24.44
N LYS A 6 7.04 32.99 -25.23
CA LYS A 6 5.66 32.95 -24.75
C LYS A 6 5.42 31.61 -24.04
N THR A 7 5.38 31.62 -22.72
CA THR A 7 4.66 30.65 -21.90
C THR A 7 3.23 31.17 -21.77
N ASP A 8 2.32 30.74 -22.65
CA ASP A 8 0.89 31.01 -22.51
C ASP A 8 0.22 29.75 -21.89
N SER A 9 0.46 29.49 -20.59
CA SER A 9 -0.43 28.63 -19.79
C SER A 9 -1.52 29.51 -19.21
N HIS A 10 -2.66 29.61 -19.89
CA HIS A 10 -3.80 30.40 -19.42
C HIS A 10 -4.65 29.55 -18.49
N LEU A 11 -4.52 29.77 -17.17
CA LEU A 11 -5.49 29.26 -16.20
C LEU A 11 -6.85 29.90 -16.48
N GLU A 12 -7.79 29.11 -16.98
CA GLU A 12 -9.17 29.53 -17.22
C GLU A 12 -10.06 28.98 -16.09
N ILE A 13 -11.10 29.72 -15.70
CA ILE A 13 -12.10 29.17 -14.77
C ILE A 13 -13.01 28.25 -15.57
N ALA A 14 -13.12 27.00 -15.14
CA ALA A 14 -14.07 26.05 -15.69
C ALA A 14 -15.03 25.54 -14.63
N HIS A 15 -16.18 25.07 -15.12
CA HIS A 15 -17.28 24.55 -14.33
C HIS A 15 -17.40 23.05 -14.63
N VAL A 16 -17.02 22.22 -13.67
CA VAL A 16 -16.82 20.79 -13.86
C VAL A 16 -17.97 20.01 -13.24
N LEU A 17 -18.59 19.14 -14.02
CA LEU A 17 -19.49 18.07 -13.55
C LEU A 17 -18.76 16.74 -13.61
N PHE A 18 -18.54 16.12 -12.45
CA PHE A 18 -18.09 14.73 -12.33
C PHE A 18 -19.28 13.79 -12.13
N ILE A 19 -19.22 12.64 -12.79
CA ILE A 19 -20.27 11.62 -12.80
C ILE A 19 -19.62 10.26 -12.60
N ASP A 20 -20.15 9.47 -11.66
CA ASP A 20 -19.65 8.14 -11.34
C ASP A 20 -20.79 7.14 -11.10
N VAL A 21 -20.58 5.86 -11.42
CA VAL A 21 -21.59 4.80 -11.30
C VAL A 21 -21.41 4.05 -9.97
N VAL A 22 -22.36 4.21 -9.07
CA VAL A 22 -22.31 3.57 -7.75
C VAL A 22 -22.56 2.07 -7.88
N GLY A 23 -21.57 1.27 -7.48
CA GLY A 23 -21.65 -0.19 -7.46
C GLY A 23 -21.22 -0.87 -8.76
N TYR A 24 -20.59 -0.14 -9.68
CA TYR A 24 -20.16 -0.67 -10.98
C TYR A 24 -19.30 -1.94 -10.91
N SER A 25 -18.33 -1.99 -10.01
CA SER A 25 -17.43 -3.15 -9.86
C SER A 25 -18.13 -4.44 -9.40
N LYS A 26 -19.39 -4.36 -8.96
CA LYS A 26 -20.20 -5.53 -8.57
C LYS A 26 -20.97 -6.15 -9.74
N LEU A 27 -20.99 -5.48 -10.90
CA LEU A 27 -21.66 -5.95 -12.11
C LEU A 27 -20.76 -6.91 -12.90
N LEU A 28 -21.37 -7.84 -13.66
CA LEU A 28 -20.64 -8.69 -14.60
C LEU A 28 -20.07 -7.85 -15.76
N VAL A 29 -19.01 -8.32 -16.42
CA VAL A 29 -18.32 -7.58 -17.50
C VAL A 29 -19.26 -7.12 -18.63
N ASN A 30 -20.25 -7.96 -19.00
CA ASN A 30 -21.22 -7.59 -20.02
C ASN A 30 -22.20 -6.50 -19.55
N GLU A 31 -22.61 -6.54 -18.28
CA GLU A 31 -23.48 -5.54 -17.66
C GLU A 31 -22.74 -4.21 -17.48
N GLN A 32 -21.46 -4.27 -17.09
CA GLN A 32 -20.56 -3.12 -16.99
C GLN A 32 -20.45 -2.36 -18.32
N ARG A 33 -20.32 -3.08 -19.43
CA ARG A 33 -20.29 -2.48 -20.77
C ARG A 33 -21.61 -1.81 -21.13
N GLU A 34 -22.74 -2.48 -20.87
CA GLU A 34 -24.07 -1.96 -21.18
C GLU A 34 -24.38 -0.69 -20.38
N VAL A 35 -24.03 -0.65 -19.10
CA VAL A 35 -24.22 0.52 -18.23
C VAL A 35 -23.43 1.73 -18.75
N VAL A 36 -22.15 1.56 -19.10
CA VAL A 36 -21.33 2.66 -19.63
C VAL A 36 -21.85 3.14 -20.99
N GLU A 37 -22.24 2.22 -21.88
CA GLU A 37 -22.82 2.59 -23.17
C GLU A 37 -24.14 3.37 -23.02
N GLN A 38 -25.00 2.94 -22.09
CA GLN A 38 -26.28 3.60 -21.84
C GLN A 38 -26.10 4.96 -21.14
N LEU A 39 -25.15 5.08 -20.21
CA LEU A 39 -24.79 6.35 -19.58
C LEU A 39 -24.27 7.35 -20.62
N ASN A 40 -23.33 6.94 -21.47
CA ASN A 40 -22.81 7.76 -22.56
C ASN A 40 -23.90 8.24 -23.51
N ARG A 41 -24.85 7.36 -23.88
CA ARG A 41 -26.00 7.72 -24.73
C ARG A 41 -26.91 8.74 -24.04
N THR A 42 -27.17 8.55 -22.74
CA THR A 42 -28.02 9.43 -21.94
C THR A 42 -27.43 10.83 -21.86
N VAL A 43 -26.17 10.93 -21.45
CA VAL A 43 -25.44 12.20 -21.32
C VAL A 43 -25.44 12.98 -22.63
N ARG A 44 -25.09 12.34 -23.75
CA ARG A 44 -25.04 12.97 -25.08
C ARG A 44 -26.41 13.45 -25.62
N ARG A 45 -27.50 12.98 -25.03
CA ARG A 45 -28.87 13.36 -25.43
C ARG A 45 -29.43 14.52 -24.60
N THR A 46 -28.77 14.90 -23.51
CA THR A 46 -29.24 16.00 -22.67
C THR A 46 -29.15 17.34 -23.41
N PRO A 47 -30.17 18.22 -23.32
CA PRO A 47 -30.17 19.53 -23.97
C PRO A 47 -28.92 20.36 -23.67
N GLN A 48 -28.50 20.43 -22.40
CA GLN A 48 -27.36 21.24 -22.00
C GLN A 48 -26.03 20.71 -22.56
N PHE A 49 -25.84 19.39 -22.60
CA PHE A 49 -24.67 18.79 -23.24
C PHE A 49 -24.57 19.18 -24.72
N ARG A 50 -25.68 19.05 -25.47
CA ARG A 50 -25.72 19.37 -26.91
C ARG A 50 -25.50 20.85 -27.18
N LYS A 51 -26.04 21.72 -26.31
CA LYS A 51 -25.85 23.17 -26.39
C LYS A 51 -24.38 23.54 -26.24
N SER A 52 -23.71 23.07 -25.17
CA SER A 52 -22.30 23.39 -24.92
C SER A 52 -21.36 22.69 -25.91
N GLU A 53 -21.69 21.49 -26.37
CA GLU A 53 -20.96 20.79 -27.45
C GLU A 53 -21.06 21.52 -28.79
N GLY A 54 -22.27 21.95 -29.19
CA GLY A 54 -22.50 22.70 -30.42
C GLY A 54 -21.83 24.08 -30.41
N ALA A 55 -21.62 24.67 -29.23
CA ALA A 55 -20.87 25.90 -29.04
C ALA A 55 -19.34 25.71 -28.99
N GLY A 56 -18.84 24.47 -29.02
CA GLY A 56 -17.41 24.16 -28.86
C GLY A 56 -16.84 24.53 -27.48
N LYS A 57 -17.69 24.61 -26.45
CA LYS A 57 -17.36 25.06 -25.08
C LYS A 57 -17.54 23.94 -24.05
N LEU A 58 -17.30 22.70 -24.47
CA LEU A 58 -17.40 21.50 -23.64
C LEU A 58 -16.22 20.56 -23.89
N ILE A 59 -15.48 20.21 -22.83
CA ILE A 59 -14.49 19.12 -22.85
C ILE A 59 -15.09 17.89 -22.16
N ARG A 60 -14.85 16.71 -22.75
CA ARG A 60 -15.40 15.41 -22.32
C ARG A 60 -14.24 14.49 -21.95
N ILE A 61 -14.15 14.11 -20.67
CA ILE A 61 -13.06 13.28 -20.17
C ILE A 61 -13.65 11.96 -19.67
N PRO A 62 -13.33 10.81 -20.28
CA PRO A 62 -13.72 9.52 -19.72
C PRO A 62 -12.91 9.25 -18.45
N VAL A 63 -13.58 8.83 -17.37
CA VAL A 63 -12.93 8.58 -16.06
C VAL A 63 -13.46 7.27 -15.50
N GLY A 64 -12.69 6.19 -15.64
CA GLY A 64 -13.10 4.85 -15.17
C GLY A 64 -14.42 4.41 -15.79
N ASP A 65 -15.41 4.20 -14.92
CA ASP A 65 -16.80 3.82 -15.20
C ASP A 65 -17.77 5.01 -15.35
N GLY A 66 -17.26 6.23 -15.21
CA GLY A 66 -17.97 7.48 -15.35
C GLY A 66 -17.31 8.47 -16.31
N MET A 67 -17.53 9.76 -16.09
CA MET A 67 -16.97 10.84 -16.92
C MET A 67 -16.93 12.18 -16.19
N ALA A 68 -16.06 13.07 -16.66
CA ALA A 68 -16.10 14.49 -16.33
C ALA A 68 -16.50 15.32 -17.56
N LEU A 69 -17.41 16.26 -17.35
CA LEU A 69 -17.86 17.25 -18.32
C LEU A 69 -17.40 18.62 -17.86
N VAL A 70 -16.58 19.29 -18.66
CA VAL A 70 -15.98 20.58 -18.31
C VAL A 70 -16.55 21.67 -19.20
N PHE A 71 -17.30 22.56 -18.57
CA PHE A 71 -17.99 23.69 -19.17
C PHE A 71 -17.22 24.99 -18.92
N PHE A 72 -17.37 25.96 -19.83
CA PHE A 72 -16.57 27.19 -19.81
C PHE A 72 -17.41 28.47 -19.88
N GLN A 73 -18.75 28.40 -19.90
CA GLN A 73 -19.58 29.61 -20.00
C GLN A 73 -20.14 30.05 -18.65
N THR A 74 -20.86 29.18 -17.94
CA THR A 74 -21.51 29.55 -16.67
C THR A 74 -21.49 28.41 -15.64
N PRO A 75 -21.51 28.73 -14.33
CA PRO A 75 -21.61 27.73 -13.27
C PRO A 75 -22.93 26.94 -13.27
N GLU A 76 -23.96 27.42 -13.99
CA GLU A 76 -25.25 26.74 -14.14
C GLU A 76 -25.21 25.57 -15.12
N GLU A 77 -24.36 25.63 -16.16
CA GLU A 77 -24.28 24.59 -17.20
C GLU A 77 -24.08 23.16 -16.62
N PRO A 78 -23.09 22.90 -15.75
CA PRO A 78 -22.92 21.56 -15.18
C PRO A 78 -24.09 21.16 -14.29
N VAL A 79 -24.73 22.10 -13.60
CA VAL A 79 -25.86 21.80 -12.70
C VAL A 79 -27.12 21.45 -13.49
N GLN A 80 -27.43 22.21 -14.53
CA GLN A 80 -28.53 21.89 -15.46
C GLN A 80 -28.30 20.53 -16.12
N CYS A 81 -27.08 20.27 -16.59
CA CYS A 81 -26.74 18.97 -17.19
C CYS A 81 -26.92 17.82 -16.20
N ALA A 82 -26.48 17.97 -14.94
CA ALA A 82 -26.68 16.96 -13.89
C ALA A 82 -28.16 16.65 -13.65
N MET A 83 -29.01 17.68 -13.61
CA MET A 83 -30.46 17.55 -13.42
C MET A 83 -31.14 16.87 -14.62
N GLU A 84 -30.71 17.17 -15.84
CA GLU A 84 -31.20 16.52 -17.06
C GLU A 84 -30.81 15.04 -17.12
N ILE A 85 -29.57 14.71 -16.73
CA ILE A 85 -29.09 13.32 -16.63
C ILE A 85 -29.92 12.56 -15.58
N ALA A 86 -30.08 13.13 -14.39
CA ALA A 86 -30.87 12.52 -13.33
C ALA A 86 -32.33 12.27 -13.77
N ARG A 87 -32.93 13.21 -14.51
CA ARG A 87 -34.28 13.06 -15.05
C ARG A 87 -34.36 11.96 -16.10
N ALA A 88 -33.40 11.89 -17.02
CA ALA A 88 -33.36 10.89 -18.08
C ALA A 88 -33.17 9.46 -17.52
N LEU A 89 -32.40 9.32 -16.44
CA LEU A 89 -32.14 8.02 -15.80
C LEU A 89 -33.26 7.52 -14.89
N LYS A 90 -34.34 8.27 -14.67
CA LYS A 90 -35.55 7.75 -14.01
C LYS A 90 -36.10 6.49 -14.69
N ASN A 91 -35.93 6.39 -16.01
CA ASN A 91 -36.34 5.24 -16.82
C ASN A 91 -35.31 4.09 -16.83
N HIS A 92 -34.19 4.25 -16.10
CA HIS A 92 -33.08 3.29 -16.03
C HIS A 92 -32.60 3.12 -14.57
N PRO A 93 -33.45 2.57 -13.66
CA PRO A 93 -33.16 2.49 -12.22
C PRO A 93 -31.94 1.62 -11.86
N GLN A 94 -31.46 0.80 -12.80
CA GLN A 94 -30.24 0.03 -12.69
C GLN A 94 -28.96 0.88 -12.73
N ILE A 95 -29.02 2.10 -13.30
CA ILE A 95 -27.88 3.02 -13.36
C ILE A 95 -28.01 4.03 -12.21
N ARG A 96 -27.29 3.78 -11.13
CA ARG A 96 -27.27 4.65 -9.96
C ARG A 96 -26.03 5.53 -10.00
N LEU A 97 -26.22 6.83 -10.20
CA LEU A 97 -25.10 7.78 -10.27
C LEU A 97 -24.87 8.48 -8.94
N ARG A 98 -23.64 8.90 -8.71
CA ARG A 98 -23.31 10.04 -7.82
C ARG A 98 -22.64 11.12 -8.66
N MET A 99 -22.99 12.37 -8.41
CA MET A 99 -22.51 13.51 -9.19
C MET A 99 -21.96 14.62 -8.30
N GLY A 100 -20.92 15.31 -8.78
CA GLY A 100 -20.28 16.42 -8.07
C GLY A 100 -19.97 17.59 -8.99
N VAL A 101 -20.24 18.81 -8.55
CA VAL A 101 -20.01 20.04 -9.32
C VAL A 101 -19.12 21.02 -8.57
N HIS A 102 -18.12 21.56 -9.26
CA HIS A 102 -17.25 22.63 -8.75
C HIS A 102 -16.79 23.58 -9.87
N SER A 103 -16.56 24.84 -9.50
CA SER A 103 -15.99 25.88 -10.36
C SER A 103 -14.61 26.28 -9.87
N GLY A 104 -13.60 26.16 -10.71
CA GLY A 104 -12.22 26.45 -10.32
C GLY A 104 -11.26 26.59 -11.49
N PRO A 105 -10.02 27.03 -11.21
CA PRO A 105 -9.00 27.19 -12.23
C PRO A 105 -8.58 25.83 -12.79
N VAL A 106 -8.53 25.76 -14.12
CA VAL A 106 -8.05 24.62 -14.89
C VAL A 106 -7.12 25.10 -16.01
N ASP A 107 -6.22 24.23 -16.44
CA ASP A 107 -5.38 24.42 -17.61
C ASP A 107 -5.81 23.45 -18.71
N GLN A 108 -6.12 23.99 -19.89
CA GLN A 108 -6.51 23.18 -21.04
C GLN A 108 -5.26 22.57 -21.68
N VAL A 109 -5.18 21.25 -21.66
CA VAL A 109 -4.07 20.50 -22.24
C VAL A 109 -4.57 19.57 -23.32
N LYS A 110 -3.69 19.14 -24.23
CA LYS A 110 -4.00 18.01 -25.11
C LYS A 110 -3.52 16.73 -24.45
N ASP A 111 -4.36 15.71 -24.45
CA ASP A 111 -3.94 14.37 -24.03
C ASP A 111 -3.02 13.72 -25.10
N VAL A 112 -2.49 12.54 -24.78
CA VAL A 112 -1.61 11.76 -25.66
C VAL A 112 -2.24 11.35 -27.00
N ASN A 113 -3.56 11.54 -27.18
CA ASN A 113 -4.29 11.28 -28.42
C ASN A 113 -4.70 12.59 -29.13
N ASP A 114 -4.07 13.72 -28.79
CA ASP A 114 -4.40 15.06 -29.27
C ASP A 114 -5.84 15.52 -28.94
N ARG A 115 -6.51 14.87 -27.99
CA ARG A 115 -7.86 15.27 -27.55
C ARG A 115 -7.76 16.34 -26.48
N SER A 116 -8.66 17.33 -26.54
CA SER A 116 -8.77 18.34 -25.49
C SER A 116 -9.06 17.69 -24.14
N ASN A 117 -8.27 18.04 -23.14
CA ASN A 117 -8.32 17.57 -21.76
C ASN A 117 -8.07 18.76 -20.82
N VAL A 118 -8.23 18.57 -19.51
CA VAL A 118 -8.04 19.65 -18.52
C VAL A 118 -7.35 19.12 -17.28
N THR A 119 -6.42 19.91 -16.75
CA THR A 119 -5.72 19.64 -15.49
C THR A 119 -5.91 20.81 -14.52
N GLY A 120 -5.66 20.62 -13.23
CA GLY A 120 -5.66 21.71 -12.25
C GLY A 120 -6.54 21.48 -11.02
N VAL A 121 -6.56 22.47 -10.14
CA VAL A 121 -7.24 22.37 -8.85
C VAL A 121 -8.76 22.26 -9.02
N GLY A 122 -9.34 22.91 -10.03
CA GLY A 122 -10.79 22.89 -10.28
C GLY A 122 -11.34 21.49 -10.55
N ILE A 123 -10.67 20.71 -11.40
CA ILE A 123 -11.10 19.34 -11.74
C ILE A 123 -10.91 18.40 -10.52
N ASN A 124 -9.82 18.54 -9.76
CA ASN A 124 -9.57 17.72 -8.57
C ASN A 124 -10.59 17.96 -7.44
N ILE A 125 -11.02 19.20 -7.22
CA ILE A 125 -12.03 19.51 -6.21
C ILE A 125 -13.40 18.98 -6.65
N ALA A 126 -13.77 19.08 -7.93
CA ALA A 126 -15.05 18.58 -8.45
C ALA A 126 -15.21 17.06 -8.20
N GLN A 127 -14.15 16.28 -8.45
CA GLN A 127 -14.13 14.85 -8.13
C GLN A 127 -14.33 14.60 -6.63
N ARG A 128 -13.65 15.38 -5.77
CA ARG A 128 -13.77 15.23 -4.31
C ARG A 128 -15.14 15.62 -3.78
N VAL A 129 -15.81 16.59 -4.40
CA VAL A 129 -17.20 16.95 -4.12
C VAL A 129 -18.11 15.76 -4.43
N MET A 130 -17.94 15.12 -5.59
CA MET A 130 -18.68 13.90 -5.97
C MET A 130 -18.46 12.75 -4.97
N ASP A 131 -17.21 12.52 -4.54
CA ASP A 131 -16.83 11.45 -3.61
C ASP A 131 -17.50 11.57 -2.23
N CYS A 132 -18.07 12.73 -1.90
CA CYS A 132 -18.83 12.92 -0.66
C CYS A 132 -20.27 12.41 -0.76
N GLY A 133 -20.74 12.05 -1.96
CA GLY A 133 -22.12 11.65 -2.23
C GLY A 133 -22.28 10.14 -2.40
N ASP A 134 -23.45 9.65 -1.99
CA ASP A 134 -23.90 8.28 -2.26
C ASP A 134 -24.75 8.23 -3.55
N ALA A 135 -25.25 7.04 -3.90
CA ALA A 135 -26.18 6.85 -5.01
C ALA A 135 -27.35 7.86 -4.97
N GLY A 136 -27.59 8.50 -6.10
CA GLY A 136 -28.63 9.50 -6.33
C GLY A 136 -28.24 10.93 -5.94
N HIS A 137 -27.12 11.17 -5.28
CA HIS A 137 -26.73 12.52 -4.87
C HIS A 137 -26.20 13.35 -6.04
N ILE A 138 -26.58 14.64 -6.04
CA ILE A 138 -25.95 15.70 -6.83
C ILE A 138 -25.37 16.68 -5.83
N LEU A 139 -24.05 16.64 -5.64
CA LEU A 139 -23.38 17.52 -4.69
C LEU A 139 -22.73 18.69 -5.42
N VAL A 140 -22.81 19.88 -4.84
CA VAL A 140 -22.17 21.08 -5.36
C VAL A 140 -21.28 21.69 -4.28
N SER A 141 -20.11 22.20 -4.68
CA SER A 141 -19.29 22.97 -3.75
C SER A 141 -20.00 24.25 -3.32
N LYS A 142 -19.75 24.73 -2.10
CA LYS A 142 -20.33 25.96 -1.55
C LYS A 142 -20.09 27.16 -2.48
N ARG A 143 -18.91 27.26 -3.09
CA ARG A 143 -18.62 28.28 -4.11
C ARG A 143 -19.64 28.30 -5.26
N VAL A 144 -19.96 27.12 -5.81
CA VAL A 144 -20.95 27.00 -6.88
C VAL A 144 -22.36 27.27 -6.35
N ALA A 145 -22.69 26.79 -5.15
CA ALA A 145 -23.98 27.06 -4.53
C ALA A 145 -24.21 28.55 -4.30
N ASP A 146 -23.19 29.29 -3.86
CA ASP A 146 -23.26 30.73 -3.62
C ASP A 146 -23.47 31.52 -4.93
N ASP A 147 -22.84 31.08 -6.03
CA ASP A 147 -23.06 31.64 -7.37
C ASP A 147 -24.49 31.36 -7.86
N LEU A 148 -25.01 30.14 -7.64
CA LEU A 148 -26.35 29.73 -8.06
C LEU A 148 -27.46 30.36 -7.22
N ALA A 149 -27.23 30.59 -5.93
CA ALA A 149 -28.20 31.15 -5.00
C ALA A 149 -28.60 32.61 -5.34
N GLN A 150 -27.88 33.26 -6.25
CA GLN A 150 -28.26 34.56 -6.81
C GLN A 150 -29.47 34.48 -7.74
N ASP A 151 -29.79 33.30 -8.27
CA ASP A 151 -31.01 33.05 -9.03
C ASP A 151 -32.06 32.35 -8.14
N SER A 152 -33.24 32.99 -8.05
CA SER A 152 -34.42 32.48 -7.36
C SER A 152 -34.85 31.06 -7.80
N LEU A 153 -34.43 30.62 -8.99
CA LEU A 153 -34.68 29.28 -9.51
C LEU A 153 -33.95 28.19 -8.73
N TRP A 154 -32.72 28.43 -8.28
CA TRP A 154 -31.87 27.40 -7.66
C TRP A 154 -31.95 27.39 -6.14
N GLN A 155 -32.18 28.55 -5.52
CA GLN A 155 -32.19 28.72 -4.07
C GLN A 155 -33.06 27.68 -3.31
N PRO A 156 -34.27 27.31 -3.77
CA PRO A 156 -35.11 26.33 -3.06
C PRO A 156 -34.56 24.90 -3.08
N HIS A 157 -33.55 24.61 -3.90
CA HIS A 157 -33.03 23.27 -4.16
C HIS A 157 -31.64 23.02 -3.56
N LEU A 158 -31.03 24.05 -2.95
CA LEU A 158 -29.69 24.00 -2.38
C LEU A 158 -29.77 23.77 -0.86
N HIS A 159 -29.28 22.63 -0.40
CA HIS A 159 -29.35 22.21 1.00
C HIS A 159 -27.95 22.01 1.60
N GLU A 160 -27.53 22.89 2.51
CA GLU A 160 -26.18 22.82 3.10
C GLU A 160 -25.96 21.52 3.91
N LEU A 161 -24.82 20.86 3.67
CA LEU A 161 -24.39 19.67 4.43
C LEU A 161 -23.26 19.98 5.41
N GLY A 162 -22.37 20.93 5.08
CA GLY A 162 -21.26 21.37 5.92
C GLY A 162 -19.90 21.29 5.22
N ASP A 163 -18.83 21.60 5.96
CA ASP A 163 -17.46 21.58 5.44
C ASP A 163 -16.83 20.20 5.51
N VAL A 164 -16.14 19.80 4.43
CA VAL A 164 -15.33 18.59 4.39
C VAL A 164 -13.87 18.98 4.22
N GLU A 165 -13.01 18.42 5.07
CA GLU A 165 -11.57 18.52 4.90
C GLU A 165 -11.11 17.53 3.83
N LEU A 166 -10.55 18.06 2.76
CA LEU A 166 -10.00 17.28 1.66
C LEU A 166 -8.54 16.91 1.95
N LYS A 167 -7.99 15.93 1.21
CA LYS A 167 -6.55 15.61 1.28
C LYS A 167 -5.73 16.90 1.08
N HIS A 168 -4.70 17.11 1.91
CA HIS A 168 -3.88 18.33 2.04
C HIS A 168 -4.48 19.49 2.88
N GLY A 169 -5.53 19.24 3.67
CA GLY A 169 -6.02 20.20 4.69
C GLY A 169 -6.92 21.33 4.16
N GLN A 170 -7.24 21.31 2.87
CA GLN A 170 -8.16 22.28 2.27
C GLN A 170 -9.61 21.93 2.63
N LYS A 171 -10.34 22.86 3.26
CA LYS A 171 -11.76 22.70 3.55
C LYS A 171 -12.61 23.18 2.38
N VAL A 172 -13.57 22.35 1.97
CA VAL A 172 -14.56 22.70 0.95
C VAL A 172 -15.95 22.47 1.53
N GLY A 173 -16.76 23.53 1.56
CA GLY A 173 -18.17 23.44 1.91
C GLY A 173 -18.94 22.64 0.86
N ILE A 174 -19.83 21.76 1.30
CA ILE A 174 -20.63 20.88 0.44
C ILE A 174 -22.11 21.20 0.63
N VAL A 175 -22.81 21.29 -0.49
CA VAL A 175 -24.25 21.54 -0.58
C VAL A 175 -24.88 20.41 -1.40
N ASN A 176 -25.98 19.84 -0.90
CA ASN A 176 -26.77 18.84 -1.61
C ASN A 176 -27.81 19.54 -2.49
N LEU A 177 -27.84 19.21 -3.78
CA LEU A 177 -28.81 19.72 -4.73
C LEU A 177 -29.88 18.67 -4.99
N TYR A 178 -31.14 18.97 -4.66
CA TYR A 178 -32.27 18.12 -5.00
C TYR A 178 -33.57 18.91 -5.16
N THR A 179 -34.54 18.31 -5.85
CA THR A 179 -35.92 18.78 -5.96
C THR A 179 -36.88 17.78 -5.29
N GLU A 180 -38.19 17.93 -5.50
CA GLU A 180 -39.15 16.87 -5.12
C GLU A 180 -39.01 15.61 -5.94
N GLU A 181 -38.44 15.74 -7.13
CA GLU A 181 -38.45 14.70 -8.14
C GLU A 181 -37.08 14.14 -8.47
N LEU A 182 -36.00 14.88 -8.18
CA LEU A 182 -34.65 14.61 -8.64
C LEU A 182 -33.64 14.83 -7.53
N GLY A 183 -32.56 14.05 -7.54
CA GLY A 183 -31.55 14.05 -6.48
C GLY A 183 -31.95 13.19 -5.28
N ASN A 184 -31.02 12.99 -4.36
CA ASN A 184 -31.23 12.25 -3.12
C ASN A 184 -31.36 13.23 -1.94
N ARG A 185 -32.51 13.17 -1.25
CA ARG A 185 -32.84 14.02 -0.09
C ARG A 185 -32.16 13.55 1.20
N GLU A 186 -31.74 12.29 1.25
CA GLU A 186 -31.06 11.75 2.42
C GLU A 186 -29.70 12.43 2.61
N SER A 187 -29.21 12.47 3.84
CA SER A 187 -27.85 12.96 4.09
C SER A 187 -26.88 11.87 3.67
N PRO A 188 -25.82 12.17 2.88
CA PRO A 188 -24.84 11.15 2.53
C PRO A 188 -24.20 10.54 3.77
N GLN A 189 -23.80 9.27 3.71
CA GLN A 189 -23.25 8.53 4.85
C GLN A 189 -22.09 9.26 5.54
N LYS A 190 -21.27 9.97 4.75
CA LYS A 190 -20.15 10.79 5.22
C LYS A 190 -20.55 11.92 6.17
N PHE A 191 -21.79 12.41 6.06
CA PHE A 191 -22.37 13.45 6.91
C PHE A 191 -23.36 12.87 7.93
N ALA A 192 -23.91 11.68 7.70
CA ALA A 192 -24.83 11.00 8.61
C ALA A 192 -24.18 10.62 9.96
N SER A 193 -22.86 10.37 9.98
CA SER A 193 -22.10 10.13 11.22
C SER A 193 -21.83 11.39 12.07
N ALA A 194 -22.10 12.59 11.54
CA ALA A 194 -21.93 13.86 12.25
C ALA A 194 -23.24 14.37 12.93
N LYS A 195 -24.39 13.76 12.63
CA LYS A 195 -25.68 14.10 13.25
C LYS A 195 -26.25 12.91 14.05
N LYS A 196 -25.76 12.71 15.28
CA LYS A 196 -26.61 12.18 16.37
C LYS A 196 -27.23 13.36 17.11
N PRO A 197 -28.51 13.30 17.54
CA PRO A 197 -29.31 14.49 17.74
C PRO A 197 -29.06 15.13 19.12
N GLU A 198 -28.92 16.46 19.13
CA GLU A 198 -29.15 17.37 20.27
C GLU A 198 -30.64 17.41 20.70
N ALA A 199 -31.34 16.28 20.64
CA ALA A 199 -32.73 16.16 21.11
C ALA A 199 -32.75 15.53 22.51
N LYS A 200 -32.20 16.24 23.51
CA LYS A 200 -32.45 15.99 24.95
C LYS A 200 -32.00 17.18 25.81
N LEU A 201 -32.39 18.40 25.45
CA LEU A 201 -32.23 19.56 26.33
C LEU A 201 -33.36 20.60 26.21
N GLU A 202 -34.58 20.14 25.96
CA GLU A 202 -35.79 20.97 26.18
C GLU A 202 -36.89 20.09 26.78
N LYS A 203 -36.72 19.73 28.06
CA LYS A 203 -37.80 19.33 28.99
C LYS A 203 -37.21 19.12 30.38
N ALA A 204 -36.65 20.17 30.96
CA ALA A 204 -36.38 20.24 32.39
C ALA A 204 -36.24 21.71 32.84
N GLN A 205 -37.25 22.52 32.53
CA GLN A 205 -37.51 23.75 33.28
C GLN A 205 -38.93 23.66 33.84
N SER A 206 -39.04 23.13 35.06
CA SER A 206 -39.88 23.68 36.13
C SER A 206 -39.84 22.77 37.35
N ALA A 207 -39.59 23.40 38.51
CA ALA A 207 -39.62 22.86 39.87
C ALA A 207 -38.62 21.71 40.14
N ASP A 208 -37.64 21.81 41.04
CA ASP A 208 -37.84 22.23 42.42
C ASP A 208 -36.50 22.62 43.06
N SER A 209 -36.49 23.76 43.73
CA SER A 209 -35.36 24.37 44.40
C SER A 209 -35.34 23.90 45.85
N LYS A 210 -34.26 23.21 46.29
CA LYS A 210 -33.71 23.21 47.68
C LYS A 210 -32.65 22.15 48.01
N ILE A 211 -32.31 21.20 47.13
CA ILE A 211 -31.41 20.08 47.51
C ILE A 211 -29.91 20.31 47.15
N CYS A 212 -29.56 21.33 46.37
CA CYS A 212 -28.19 21.49 45.85
C CYS A 212 -27.17 22.17 46.80
N LEU A 213 -27.62 22.88 47.84
CA LEU A 213 -26.73 23.70 48.68
C LEU A 213 -25.94 22.90 49.74
N ARG A 214 -26.40 21.70 50.12
CA ARG A 214 -25.75 20.87 51.16
C ARG A 214 -24.60 19.99 50.66
N ARG A 215 -24.54 19.66 49.35
CA ARG A 215 -23.50 18.79 48.78
C ARG A 215 -22.19 19.52 48.46
N TRP A 216 -22.24 20.82 48.20
CA TRP A 216 -21.05 21.64 47.91
C TRP A 216 -20.19 21.91 49.15
N ILE A 217 -20.80 22.06 50.33
CA ILE A 217 -20.06 22.33 51.58
C ILE A 217 -19.24 21.11 52.03
N ILE A 218 -19.74 19.89 51.80
CA ILE A 218 -19.03 18.64 52.14
C ILE A 218 -17.87 18.38 51.15
N GLY A 219 -18.03 18.73 49.88
CA GLY A 219 -16.97 18.56 48.87
C GLY A 219 -15.76 19.47 49.09
N ILE A 220 -15.97 20.71 49.54
CA ILE A 220 -14.90 21.68 49.79
C ILE A 220 -14.06 21.30 51.03
N ALA A 221 -14.68 20.71 52.05
CA ALA A 221 -13.99 20.22 53.25
C ALA A 221 -13.10 18.99 52.99
N ILE A 222 -13.53 18.08 52.10
CA ILE A 222 -12.75 16.88 51.74
C ILE A 222 -11.54 17.27 50.86
N GLY A 223 -11.71 18.22 49.94
CA GLY A 223 -10.62 18.71 49.09
C GLY A 223 -9.50 19.42 49.86
N THR A 224 -9.83 20.16 50.92
CA THR A 224 -8.84 20.87 51.74
C THR A 224 -8.03 19.93 52.64
N VAL A 225 -8.64 18.87 53.17
CA VAL A 225 -7.93 17.85 53.96
C VAL A 225 -6.93 17.05 53.08
N LEU A 226 -7.31 16.72 51.85
CA LEU A 226 -6.44 16.01 50.90
C LEU A 226 -5.25 16.86 50.43
N ALA A 227 -5.44 18.17 50.23
CA ALA A 227 -4.37 19.09 49.85
C ALA A 227 -3.33 19.27 50.97
N ILE A 228 -3.77 19.32 52.24
CA ILE A 228 -2.87 19.41 53.40
C ILE A 228 -2.08 18.11 53.61
N ALA A 229 -2.70 16.95 53.34
CA ALA A 229 -2.02 15.65 53.38
C ALA A 229 -0.96 15.52 52.28
N ALA A 230 -1.27 15.97 51.05
CA ALA A 230 -0.32 15.99 49.93
C ALA A 230 0.87 16.94 50.19
N ALA A 231 0.63 18.12 50.76
CA ALA A 231 1.69 19.07 51.11
C ALA A 231 2.61 18.57 52.25
N ARG A 232 2.09 17.77 53.19
CA ARG A 232 2.90 17.12 54.23
C ARG A 232 3.70 15.93 53.69
N PHE A 233 3.14 15.16 52.76
CA PHE A 233 3.86 14.08 52.07
C PHE A 233 5.03 14.62 51.23
N TYR A 234 4.83 15.74 50.54
CA TYR A 234 5.86 16.43 49.75
C TYR A 234 6.99 17.04 50.59
N ARG A 235 6.76 17.34 51.87
CA ARG A 235 7.78 17.80 52.82
C ARG A 235 8.50 16.66 53.56
N MET A 236 7.91 15.46 53.61
CA MET A 236 8.47 14.30 54.28
C MET A 236 9.43 13.50 53.37
N VAL A 237 9.21 13.54 52.05
CA VAL A 237 10.12 12.96 51.06
C VAL A 237 11.15 14.02 50.65
N GLY A 238 11.98 14.40 51.63
CA GLY A 238 13.16 15.22 51.42
C GLY A 238 14.17 14.48 50.55
N THR A 239 14.69 15.20 49.56
CA THR A 239 15.76 14.82 48.66
C THR A 239 17.04 14.49 49.41
N ASP A 240 17.62 13.32 49.17
CA ASP A 240 19.07 13.14 49.12
C ASP A 240 19.41 11.85 48.34
N ARG A 241 20.35 11.98 47.38
CA ARG A 241 20.98 10.92 46.55
C ARG A 241 20.29 10.54 45.22
N TRP A 242 20.42 11.42 44.22
CA TRP A 242 21.16 11.15 42.97
C TRP A 242 21.11 12.40 42.08
N ALA A 243 22.22 13.16 42.03
CA ALA A 243 22.38 14.25 41.08
C ALA A 243 22.79 13.67 39.73
N VAL A 244 21.87 13.62 38.77
CA VAL A 244 22.18 13.56 37.34
C VAL A 244 21.67 14.85 36.73
N ARG A 245 22.58 15.61 36.11
CA ARG A 245 22.34 16.95 35.55
C ARG A 245 21.29 16.90 34.43
N PRO A 246 20.22 17.73 34.47
CA PRO A 246 19.30 17.84 33.34
C PRO A 246 19.82 18.93 32.38
N ASN A 247 20.69 18.54 31.45
CA ASN A 247 20.96 19.30 30.23
C ASN A 247 20.97 18.31 29.05
N ALA A 248 19.78 17.85 28.67
CA ALA A 248 19.59 17.08 27.44
C ALA A 248 18.15 17.09 26.88
N VAL A 249 17.14 17.59 27.61
CA VAL A 249 15.73 17.45 27.20
C VAL A 249 15.15 18.71 26.53
N GLU A 250 15.86 19.83 26.53
CA GLU A 250 15.44 21.05 25.78
C GLU A 250 16.01 21.19 24.36
N GLN A 251 16.78 20.20 23.86
CA GLN A 251 17.17 20.14 22.44
C GLN A 251 16.31 19.19 21.58
N GLY A 252 15.29 18.53 22.16
CA GLY A 252 14.40 17.61 21.43
C GLY A 252 13.17 18.23 20.76
N ARG A 253 12.98 19.56 20.85
CA ARG A 253 11.81 20.28 20.28
C ARG A 253 12.15 21.32 19.21
N ARG A 254 13.40 21.34 18.72
CA ARG A 254 13.78 22.09 17.52
C ARG A 254 14.09 21.10 16.39
N GLY A 255 13.18 21.02 15.43
CA GLY A 255 13.35 20.35 14.15
C GLY A 255 13.39 18.84 14.25
N ALA A 256 12.29 18.18 13.87
CA ALA A 256 12.44 16.99 13.06
C ALA A 256 13.06 17.47 11.73
N ALA A 257 14.38 17.67 11.72
CA ALA A 257 15.12 17.76 10.49
C ALA A 257 14.86 16.43 9.79
N SER A 258 14.23 16.49 8.62
CA SER A 258 14.24 15.38 7.68
C SER A 258 15.68 14.86 7.61
N LEU A 259 15.85 13.54 7.70
CA LEU A 259 17.16 12.93 7.46
C LEU A 259 17.71 13.53 6.16
N PRO A 260 18.98 14.01 6.13
CA PRO A 260 19.52 14.63 4.93
C PRO A 260 19.36 13.68 3.76
N VAL A 261 18.69 14.13 2.69
CA VAL A 261 18.57 13.35 1.46
C VAL A 261 19.99 13.05 0.98
N PRO A 262 20.37 11.77 0.79
CA PRO A 262 21.72 11.44 0.36
C PRO A 262 21.96 12.02 -1.03
N ASN A 263 22.98 12.88 -1.20
CA ASN A 263 23.26 13.55 -2.48
C ASN A 263 23.47 12.61 -3.67
N LYS A 264 23.84 11.35 -3.42
CA LYS A 264 23.99 10.28 -4.42
C LYS A 264 22.89 9.25 -4.24
N SER A 265 21.64 9.69 -4.43
CA SER A 265 20.47 8.82 -4.39
C SER A 265 19.55 9.06 -5.58
N ILE A 266 18.98 7.99 -6.11
CA ILE A 266 18.15 7.99 -7.32
C ILE A 266 16.96 7.05 -7.18
N ALA A 267 15.81 7.43 -7.76
CA ALA A 267 14.71 6.52 -8.04
C ALA A 267 14.41 6.51 -9.54
N VAL A 268 14.15 5.33 -10.09
CA VAL A 268 13.73 5.20 -11.49
C VAL A 268 12.23 5.08 -11.53
N LEU A 269 11.54 6.07 -12.07
CA LEU A 269 10.09 6.08 -12.20
C LEU A 269 9.64 5.16 -13.34
N PRO A 270 8.40 4.65 -13.31
CA PRO A 270 7.85 3.85 -14.39
C PRO A 270 7.88 4.64 -15.71
N PHE A 271 8.60 4.11 -16.69
CA PHE A 271 8.67 4.71 -18.02
C PHE A 271 7.28 4.66 -18.67
N VAL A 272 6.96 5.71 -19.41
CA VAL A 272 5.68 5.84 -20.10
C VAL A 272 5.70 5.05 -21.41
N ASN A 273 4.70 4.20 -21.63
CA ASN A 273 4.50 3.58 -22.94
C ASN A 273 3.96 4.61 -23.93
N MET A 274 4.75 4.94 -24.96
CA MET A 274 4.40 5.81 -26.09
C MET A 274 4.23 5.01 -27.39
N SER A 275 4.11 3.68 -27.31
CA SER A 275 3.83 2.81 -28.45
C SER A 275 2.37 2.89 -28.86
N ALA A 276 2.07 2.56 -30.13
CA ALA A 276 0.69 2.52 -30.61
C ALA A 276 -0.14 1.40 -29.97
N ASP A 277 0.50 0.29 -29.60
CA ASP A 277 -0.15 -0.82 -28.89
C ASP A 277 -0.05 -0.63 -27.37
N LYS A 278 -1.20 -0.59 -26.69
CA LYS A 278 -1.27 -0.54 -25.23
C LYS A 278 -0.73 -1.80 -24.56
N ASN A 279 -0.73 -2.93 -25.28
CA ASN A 279 -0.18 -4.18 -24.78
C ASN A 279 1.34 -4.14 -24.61
N ASP A 280 2.04 -3.12 -25.13
CA ASP A 280 3.49 -2.94 -24.94
C ASP A 280 3.87 -2.30 -23.60
N GLU A 281 2.93 -2.09 -22.67
CA GLU A 281 3.21 -1.52 -21.35
C GLU A 281 4.20 -2.36 -20.53
N TYR A 282 4.22 -3.68 -20.75
CA TYR A 282 5.27 -4.52 -20.18
C TYR A 282 6.66 -4.04 -20.63
N LEU A 283 6.86 -3.53 -21.84
CA LEU A 283 8.20 -3.09 -22.29
C LEU A 283 8.70 -1.89 -21.51
N SER A 284 7.86 -0.88 -21.28
CA SER A 284 8.24 0.30 -20.51
C SER A 284 8.53 -0.03 -19.04
N ASP A 285 7.71 -0.89 -18.44
CA ASP A 285 7.99 -1.42 -17.10
C ASP A 285 9.30 -2.20 -17.04
N GLY A 286 9.57 -3.01 -18.08
CA GLY A 286 10.79 -3.81 -18.19
C GLY A 286 12.05 -2.95 -18.30
N VAL A 287 12.00 -1.86 -19.07
CA VAL A 287 13.12 -0.89 -19.16
C VAL A 287 13.39 -0.25 -17.80
N SER A 288 12.33 0.16 -17.09
CA SER A 288 12.46 0.76 -15.76
C SER A 288 13.13 -0.20 -14.77
N GLU A 289 12.74 -1.47 -14.77
CA GLU A 289 13.32 -2.50 -13.91
C GLU A 289 14.78 -2.84 -14.24
N GLU A 290 15.12 -2.93 -15.53
CA GLU A 290 16.51 -3.15 -15.96
C GLU A 290 17.40 -1.99 -15.52
N LEU A 291 16.90 -0.75 -15.56
CA LEU A 291 17.63 0.42 -15.09
C LEU A 291 17.81 0.42 -13.57
N ILE A 292 16.77 0.07 -12.79
CA ILE A 292 16.88 -0.08 -11.33
C ILE A 292 17.96 -1.13 -11.00
N THR A 293 17.92 -2.27 -11.69
CA THR A 293 18.86 -3.37 -11.48
C THR A 293 20.29 -2.95 -11.82
N ALA A 294 20.50 -2.32 -12.98
CA ALA A 294 21.80 -1.84 -13.42
C ALA A 294 22.38 -0.79 -12.45
N LEU A 295 21.60 0.21 -12.08
CA LEU A 295 22.03 1.28 -11.17
C LEU A 295 22.34 0.75 -9.77
N SER A 296 21.63 -0.27 -9.29
CA SER A 296 21.85 -0.86 -7.96
C SER A 296 23.23 -1.53 -7.82
N LYS A 297 23.86 -1.89 -8.95
CA LYS A 297 25.22 -2.45 -8.98
C LYS A 297 26.33 -1.40 -8.84
N ILE A 298 25.99 -0.11 -8.84
CA ILE A 298 26.96 0.99 -8.75
C ILE A 298 27.29 1.29 -7.30
N THR A 299 28.54 1.07 -6.88
CA THR A 299 28.97 1.37 -5.52
C THR A 299 28.89 2.88 -5.25
N GLY A 300 28.26 3.24 -4.13
CA GLY A 300 28.13 4.65 -3.70
C GLY A 300 26.96 5.41 -4.32
N LEU A 301 26.12 4.76 -5.13
CA LEU A 301 24.82 5.27 -5.56
C LEU A 301 23.72 4.55 -4.78
N GLN A 302 22.85 5.28 -4.08
CA GLN A 302 21.68 4.67 -3.44
C GLN A 302 20.49 4.63 -4.40
N VAL A 303 20.00 3.44 -4.72
CA VAL A 303 18.87 3.27 -5.64
C VAL A 303 17.63 2.86 -4.88
N LYS A 304 16.50 3.52 -5.16
CA LYS A 304 15.21 3.13 -4.58
C LYS A 304 14.65 1.94 -5.33
N ALA A 305 14.09 1.01 -4.56
CA ALA A 305 13.54 -0.22 -5.08
C ALA A 305 12.31 0.06 -5.96
N ARG A 306 12.06 -0.90 -6.86
CA ARG A 306 10.96 -0.87 -7.82
C ARG A 306 9.61 -0.62 -7.15
N THR A 307 9.29 -1.29 -6.05
CA THR A 307 7.99 -1.20 -5.38
C THR A 307 7.64 0.24 -5.04
N SER A 308 8.57 0.99 -4.43
CA SER A 308 8.36 2.39 -4.10
C SER A 308 8.26 3.29 -5.34
N SER A 309 9.12 3.10 -6.33
CA SER A 309 9.04 3.87 -7.57
C SER A 309 7.73 3.65 -8.33
N PHE A 310 7.29 2.40 -8.41
CA PHE A 310 6.07 2.00 -9.13
C PHE A 310 4.78 2.38 -8.38
N ALA A 311 4.87 2.75 -7.10
CA ALA A 311 3.74 3.32 -6.37
C ALA A 311 3.23 4.63 -7.01
N PHE A 312 4.03 5.29 -7.85
CA PHE A 312 3.68 6.49 -8.60
C PHE A 312 3.19 6.21 -10.02
N LYS A 313 3.13 4.95 -10.44
CA LYS A 313 2.65 4.58 -11.78
C LYS A 313 1.23 5.08 -12.01
N GLY A 314 1.01 5.80 -13.12
CA GLY A 314 -0.30 6.36 -13.47
C GLY A 314 -0.79 7.46 -12.53
N LYS A 315 0.05 7.96 -11.61
CA LYS A 315 -0.26 9.11 -10.74
C LYS A 315 0.45 10.35 -11.28
N ASN A 316 -0.24 11.48 -11.20
CA ASN A 316 0.30 12.76 -11.62
C ASN A 316 0.71 13.56 -10.37
N GLU A 317 1.80 13.13 -9.74
CA GLU A 317 2.37 13.77 -8.56
C GLU A 317 3.59 14.62 -8.92
N ASP A 318 3.79 15.69 -8.17
CA ASP A 318 4.91 16.61 -8.39
C ASP A 318 6.28 15.95 -8.14
N ILE A 319 7.27 16.26 -8.98
CA ILE A 319 8.62 15.67 -8.96
C ILE A 319 9.31 15.93 -7.60
N GLU A 320 9.14 17.11 -7.02
CA GLU A 320 9.70 17.44 -5.70
C GLU A 320 9.05 16.58 -4.62
N LYS A 321 7.73 16.41 -4.70
CA LYS A 321 6.99 15.55 -3.78
C LYS A 321 7.41 14.09 -3.89
N ILE A 322 7.62 13.58 -5.10
CA ILE A 322 8.12 12.22 -5.33
C ILE A 322 9.52 12.08 -4.73
N GLY A 323 10.41 13.06 -4.95
CA GLY A 323 11.73 13.12 -4.34
C GLY A 323 11.72 13.05 -2.82
N GLU A 324 10.84 13.82 -2.18
CA GLU A 324 10.62 13.81 -0.74
C GLU A 324 10.13 12.45 -0.24
N LEU A 325 9.08 11.89 -0.86
CA LEU A 325 8.47 10.62 -0.45
C LEU A 325 9.43 9.43 -0.61
N LEU A 326 10.24 9.46 -1.66
CA LEU A 326 11.25 8.43 -1.93
C LEU A 326 12.57 8.68 -1.20
N HIS A 327 12.75 9.86 -0.59
CA HIS A 327 13.99 10.31 0.01
C HIS A 327 15.16 10.20 -0.98
N VAL A 328 15.01 10.80 -2.16
CA VAL A 328 16.03 10.83 -3.23
C VAL A 328 16.37 12.23 -3.71
N SER A 329 17.63 12.40 -4.08
CA SER A 329 18.14 13.63 -4.70
C SER A 329 17.85 13.73 -6.20
N HIS A 330 17.66 12.59 -6.87
CA HIS A 330 17.49 12.51 -8.31
C HIS A 330 16.38 11.54 -8.69
N LEU A 331 15.71 11.83 -9.80
CA LEU A 331 14.71 10.97 -10.43
C LEU A 331 15.13 10.66 -11.86
N LEU A 332 15.02 9.40 -12.26
CA LEU A 332 15.18 8.96 -13.64
C LEU A 332 13.81 8.59 -14.18
N GLU A 333 13.37 9.27 -15.23
CA GLU A 333 12.11 8.98 -15.91
C GLU A 333 12.33 8.94 -17.41
N GLY A 334 11.28 8.56 -18.15
CA GLY A 334 11.41 8.42 -19.58
C GLY A 334 10.20 7.80 -20.25
N SER A 335 10.37 7.49 -21.52
CA SER A 335 9.35 6.85 -22.34
C SER A 335 9.93 5.78 -23.23
N VAL A 336 9.08 4.82 -23.60
CA VAL A 336 9.41 3.75 -24.54
C VAL A 336 8.37 3.74 -25.64
N ALA A 337 8.81 3.84 -26.89
CA ALA A 337 7.97 3.73 -28.08
C ALA A 337 8.48 2.61 -28.98
N ARG A 338 7.59 1.68 -29.34
CA ARG A 338 7.86 0.57 -30.24
C ARG A 338 7.21 0.80 -31.60
N ALA A 339 7.98 0.57 -32.66
CA ALA A 339 7.51 0.53 -34.04
C ALA A 339 8.08 -0.71 -34.74
N GLY A 340 7.28 -1.78 -34.80
CA GLY A 340 7.73 -3.08 -35.32
C GLY A 340 8.83 -3.69 -34.44
N ASN A 341 10.02 -3.87 -35.01
CA ASN A 341 11.20 -4.38 -34.28
C ASN A 341 12.08 -3.27 -33.68
N LYS A 342 11.77 -2.00 -33.92
CA LYS A 342 12.55 -0.86 -33.41
C LYS A 342 11.93 -0.33 -32.13
N LEU A 343 12.79 -0.04 -31.15
CA LEU A 343 12.49 0.60 -29.88
C LEU A 343 13.19 1.96 -29.84
N ARG A 344 12.43 2.98 -29.46
CA ARG A 344 12.95 4.28 -29.07
C ARG A 344 12.74 4.45 -27.57
N ILE A 345 13.83 4.61 -26.84
CA ILE A 345 13.82 4.82 -25.39
C ILE A 345 14.35 6.22 -25.13
N THR A 346 13.54 7.08 -24.54
CA THR A 346 13.97 8.40 -24.06
C THR A 346 14.15 8.30 -22.55
N ALA A 347 15.30 8.74 -22.04
CA ALA A 347 15.57 8.74 -20.60
C ALA A 347 16.10 10.11 -20.17
N GLN A 348 15.67 10.58 -19.00
CA GLN A 348 16.08 11.87 -18.46
C GLN A 348 16.31 11.81 -16.96
N LEU A 349 17.40 12.44 -16.54
CA LEU A 349 17.79 12.56 -15.15
C LEU A 349 17.41 13.95 -14.64
N ILE A 350 16.62 13.97 -13.58
CA ILE A 350 16.03 15.18 -13.01
C ILE A 350 16.54 15.34 -11.58
N GLN A 351 16.88 16.57 -11.21
CA GLN A 351 17.16 16.95 -9.84
C GLN A 351 15.84 17.11 -9.08
N ALA A 352 15.66 16.35 -8.01
CA ALA A 352 14.37 16.28 -7.33
C ALA A 352 14.03 17.53 -6.50
N SER A 353 15.00 18.40 -6.20
CA SER A 353 14.77 19.57 -5.34
C SER A 353 14.11 20.76 -6.04
N ASP A 354 14.20 20.83 -7.37
CA ASP A 354 13.79 21.98 -8.17
C ASP A 354 13.28 21.60 -9.58
N GLY A 355 13.17 20.29 -9.86
CA GLY A 355 12.71 19.79 -11.16
C GLY A 355 13.70 20.01 -12.31
N ASN A 356 14.94 20.45 -12.06
CA ASN A 356 15.89 20.74 -13.13
C ASN A 356 16.35 19.46 -13.85
N HIS A 357 16.23 19.46 -15.18
CA HIS A 357 16.76 18.38 -16.02
C HIS A 357 18.28 18.49 -16.12
N LEU A 358 19.00 17.52 -15.56
CA LEU A 358 20.46 17.46 -15.62
C LEU A 358 20.95 16.90 -16.95
N TRP A 359 20.19 15.95 -17.50
CA TRP A 359 20.50 15.28 -18.77
C TRP A 359 19.23 14.65 -19.34
N SER A 360 19.16 14.56 -20.67
CA SER A 360 18.13 13.84 -21.42
C SER A 360 18.75 13.31 -22.71
N ASP A 361 18.43 12.07 -23.08
CA ASP A 361 18.91 11.45 -24.33
C ASP A 361 17.90 10.45 -24.89
N THR A 362 18.10 10.09 -26.16
CA THR A 362 17.25 9.16 -26.91
C THR A 362 18.08 8.02 -27.49
N TYR A 363 17.64 6.80 -27.20
CA TYR A 363 18.28 5.56 -27.61
C TYR A 363 17.39 4.82 -28.61
N ASP A 364 17.80 4.78 -29.87
CA ASP A 364 17.15 3.98 -30.90
C ASP A 364 17.83 2.60 -30.99
N ARG A 365 17.09 1.53 -30.73
CA ARG A 365 17.59 0.14 -30.70
C ARG A 365 16.63 -0.82 -31.37
N GLU A 366 17.11 -2.02 -31.67
CA GLU A 366 16.23 -3.13 -31.99
C GLU A 366 15.77 -3.82 -30.71
N MET A 367 14.62 -4.52 -30.77
CA MET A 367 14.04 -5.25 -29.64
C MET A 367 15.05 -6.21 -28.98
N GLN A 368 15.94 -6.80 -29.78
CA GLN A 368 16.98 -7.72 -29.32
C GLN A 368 18.12 -7.06 -28.56
N ASP A 369 18.28 -5.75 -28.72
CA ASP A 369 19.34 -4.96 -28.09
C ASP A 369 18.80 -4.15 -26.91
N ILE A 370 17.60 -4.48 -26.39
CA ILE A 370 16.98 -3.78 -25.26
C ILE A 370 17.90 -3.72 -24.03
N PHE A 371 18.71 -4.76 -23.81
CA PHE A 371 19.68 -4.81 -22.72
C PHE A 371 20.89 -3.89 -22.91
N ALA A 372 21.20 -3.44 -24.12
CA ALA A 372 22.34 -2.53 -24.35
C ALA A 372 22.08 -1.13 -23.73
N VAL A 373 20.83 -0.68 -23.75
CA VAL A 373 20.43 0.64 -23.24
C VAL A 373 20.71 0.79 -21.75
N ARG A 374 20.58 -0.29 -20.96
CA ARG A 374 20.77 -0.20 -19.52
C ARG A 374 22.22 0.16 -19.14
N SER A 375 23.21 -0.35 -19.87
CA SER A 375 24.64 -0.08 -19.60
C SER A 375 24.96 1.38 -19.90
N GLU A 376 24.48 1.88 -21.04
CA GLU A 376 24.70 3.24 -21.48
C GLU A 376 24.07 4.25 -20.52
N VAL A 377 22.78 4.05 -20.17
CA VAL A 377 22.09 4.92 -19.21
C VAL A 377 22.75 4.85 -17.84
N ALA A 378 23.13 3.66 -17.34
CA ALA A 378 23.78 3.53 -16.04
C ALA A 378 25.16 4.24 -16.01
N GLN A 379 25.95 4.13 -17.08
CA GLN A 379 27.23 4.83 -17.19
C GLN A 379 27.03 6.35 -17.28
N GLN A 380 26.01 6.81 -17.99
CA GLN A 380 25.70 8.23 -18.12
C GLN A 380 25.21 8.84 -16.79
N VAL A 381 24.38 8.11 -16.04
CA VAL A 381 23.98 8.50 -14.68
C VAL A 381 25.21 8.57 -13.77
N ALA A 382 26.09 7.57 -13.80
CA ALA A 382 27.31 7.57 -12.99
C ALA A 382 28.22 8.77 -13.33
N ALA A 383 28.39 9.07 -14.62
CA ALA A 383 29.18 10.21 -15.08
C ALA A 383 28.59 11.55 -14.60
N THR A 384 27.28 11.73 -14.77
CA THR A 384 26.55 12.95 -14.37
C THR A 384 26.63 13.17 -12.86
N LEU A 385 26.47 12.10 -12.08
CA LEU A 385 26.55 12.13 -10.61
C LEU A 385 27.99 12.09 -10.06
N LYS A 386 29.00 12.14 -10.94
CA LYS A 386 30.44 12.10 -10.60
C LYS A 386 30.77 10.90 -9.71
N ILE A 387 30.25 9.73 -10.07
CA ILE A 387 30.52 8.44 -9.43
C ILE A 387 31.54 7.68 -10.28
N ARG A 388 32.63 7.27 -9.65
CA ARG A 388 33.69 6.51 -10.33
C ARG A 388 33.29 5.04 -10.42
N LEU A 389 33.04 4.57 -11.63
CA LEU A 389 32.83 3.15 -11.90
C LEU A 389 34.17 2.39 -11.89
N LEU A 390 34.23 1.31 -11.13
CA LEU A 390 35.33 0.35 -11.13
C LEU A 390 35.26 -0.57 -12.35
N GLY A 391 36.39 -1.17 -12.74
CA GLY A 391 36.46 -2.03 -13.93
C GLY A 391 35.52 -3.24 -13.88
N GLU A 392 35.36 -3.86 -12.71
CA GLU A 392 34.41 -4.97 -12.52
C GLU A 392 32.95 -4.52 -12.54
N GLU A 393 32.64 -3.30 -12.09
CA GLU A 393 31.29 -2.73 -12.18
C GLU A 393 30.86 -2.54 -13.63
N LYS A 394 31.76 -2.00 -14.48
CA LYS A 394 31.49 -1.88 -15.92
C LYS A 394 31.19 -3.24 -16.55
N LYS A 395 32.00 -4.26 -16.27
CA LYS A 395 31.75 -5.63 -16.75
C LYS A 395 30.39 -6.18 -16.30
N ARG A 396 30.00 -5.93 -15.04
CA ARG A 396 28.71 -6.38 -14.48
C ARG A 396 27.49 -5.64 -15.04
N LEU A 397 27.66 -4.40 -15.51
CA LEU A 397 26.61 -3.66 -16.21
C LEU A 397 26.35 -4.28 -17.60
N ASP A 398 27.42 -4.71 -18.28
CA ASP A 398 27.35 -5.27 -19.63
C ASP A 398 26.84 -6.73 -19.69
N GLN A 399 26.81 -7.45 -18.56
CA GLN A 399 26.36 -8.85 -18.48
C GLN A 399 24.86 -9.03 -18.68
N LYS A 400 24.43 -9.52 -19.84
CA LYS A 400 23.01 -9.77 -20.13
C LYS A 400 22.42 -10.87 -19.24
N PRO A 401 21.13 -10.79 -18.84
CA PRO A 401 20.52 -11.82 -18.00
C PRO A 401 20.27 -13.12 -18.78
N THR A 402 20.04 -13.00 -20.09
CA THR A 402 19.88 -14.10 -21.04
C THR A 402 20.14 -13.56 -22.45
N GLU A 403 20.57 -14.41 -23.37
CA GLU A 403 20.62 -14.10 -24.81
C GLU A 403 19.27 -14.37 -25.51
N ASN A 404 18.29 -14.96 -24.79
CA ASN A 404 16.97 -15.30 -25.32
C ASN A 404 15.89 -14.34 -24.79
N ILE A 405 15.44 -13.43 -25.65
CA ILE A 405 14.40 -12.43 -25.33
C ILE A 405 13.06 -13.08 -25.00
N GLU A 406 12.73 -14.21 -25.63
CA GLU A 406 11.48 -14.93 -25.35
C GLU A 406 11.52 -15.49 -23.92
N ALA A 407 12.65 -16.09 -23.51
CA ALA A 407 12.87 -16.54 -22.14
C ALA A 407 12.74 -15.38 -21.16
N TYR A 408 13.32 -14.22 -21.49
CA TYR A 408 13.21 -13.01 -20.67
C TYR A 408 11.77 -12.52 -20.50
N ASN A 409 10.99 -12.48 -21.59
CA ASN A 409 9.59 -12.08 -21.55
C ASN A 409 8.74 -13.03 -20.69
N LEU A 410 8.98 -14.33 -20.80
CA LEU A 410 8.34 -15.35 -19.97
C LEU A 410 8.69 -15.16 -18.50
N TYR A 411 9.97 -14.96 -18.16
CA TYR A 411 10.39 -14.64 -16.79
C TYR A 411 9.66 -13.41 -16.23
N ARG A 412 9.51 -12.36 -17.03
CA ARG A 412 8.80 -11.15 -16.63
C ARG A 412 7.31 -11.38 -16.39
N GLN A 413 6.66 -12.19 -17.22
CA GLN A 413 5.29 -12.62 -16.97
C GLN A 413 5.22 -13.42 -15.66
N GLY A 414 6.21 -14.28 -15.40
CA GLY A 414 6.36 -14.97 -14.13
C GLY A 414 6.34 -14.01 -12.94
N ARG A 415 7.20 -12.98 -12.98
CA ARG A 415 7.29 -11.95 -11.92
C ARG A 415 5.97 -11.21 -11.74
N TYR A 416 5.33 -10.81 -12.83
CA TYR A 416 4.04 -10.12 -12.78
C TYR A 416 2.96 -10.94 -12.06
N TYR A 417 2.88 -12.25 -12.32
CA TYR A 417 1.90 -13.11 -11.66
C TYR A 417 2.30 -13.44 -10.21
N ALA A 418 3.59 -13.53 -9.90
CA ALA A 418 4.08 -13.70 -8.53
C ALA A 418 3.70 -12.49 -7.65
N ASP A 419 3.82 -11.27 -8.18
CA ASP A 419 3.46 -10.02 -7.50
C ASP A 419 1.96 -9.93 -7.14
N LYS A 420 1.09 -10.78 -7.71
CA LYS A 420 -0.35 -10.83 -7.36
C LYS A 420 -0.64 -11.53 -6.04
N PHE A 421 0.34 -12.23 -5.46
CA PHE A 421 0.25 -12.88 -4.15
C PHE A 421 -1.04 -13.69 -3.93
N SER A 422 -1.34 -14.60 -4.87
CA SER A 422 -2.52 -15.47 -4.82
C SER A 422 -2.17 -16.86 -5.31
N GLN A 423 -2.98 -17.86 -4.93
CA GLN A 423 -2.76 -19.24 -5.36
C GLN A 423 -2.69 -19.40 -6.88
N ASP A 424 -3.61 -18.75 -7.62
CA ASP A 424 -3.61 -18.75 -9.08
C ASP A 424 -2.40 -17.99 -9.66
N GLY A 425 -2.05 -16.85 -9.04
CA GLY A 425 -0.87 -16.07 -9.40
C GLY A 425 0.42 -16.88 -9.29
N PHE A 426 0.66 -17.55 -8.16
CA PHE A 426 1.85 -18.38 -7.95
C PHE A 426 1.91 -19.55 -8.93
N LYS A 427 0.77 -20.22 -9.19
CA LYS A 427 0.71 -21.31 -10.17
C LYS A 427 1.08 -20.84 -11.58
N LYS A 428 0.53 -19.70 -12.02
CA LYS A 428 0.86 -19.10 -13.31
C LYS A 428 2.32 -18.68 -13.38
N ALA A 429 2.83 -18.05 -12.32
CA ALA A 429 4.21 -17.60 -12.22
C ALA A 429 5.20 -18.76 -12.43
N ILE A 430 5.03 -19.85 -11.69
CA ILE A 430 5.82 -21.08 -11.83
C ILE A 430 5.75 -21.60 -13.28
N GLY A 431 4.56 -21.64 -13.89
CA GLY A 431 4.41 -22.08 -15.28
C GLY A 431 5.16 -21.22 -16.30
N PHE A 432 5.23 -19.91 -16.08
CA PHE A 432 6.01 -19.01 -16.93
C PHE A 432 7.52 -19.15 -16.72
N TYR A 433 7.98 -19.33 -15.48
CA TYR A 433 9.39 -19.59 -15.21
C TYR A 433 9.87 -20.90 -15.82
N GLN A 434 9.04 -21.95 -15.75
CA GLN A 434 9.35 -23.23 -16.38
C GLN A 434 9.53 -23.08 -17.90
N GLN A 435 8.63 -22.37 -18.57
CA GLN A 435 8.76 -22.08 -20.00
C GLN A 435 10.00 -21.22 -20.31
N ALA A 436 10.34 -20.25 -19.44
CA ALA A 436 11.57 -19.46 -19.60
C ALA A 436 12.82 -20.34 -19.53
N ILE A 437 12.85 -21.29 -18.57
CA ILE A 437 13.94 -22.26 -18.40
C ILE A 437 14.03 -23.21 -19.59
N GLU A 438 12.92 -23.65 -20.16
CA GLU A 438 12.90 -24.48 -21.37
C GLU A 438 13.50 -23.76 -22.58
N LYS A 439 13.28 -22.44 -22.67
CA LYS A 439 13.81 -21.59 -23.75
C LYS A 439 15.29 -21.23 -23.56
N ASP A 440 15.72 -21.09 -22.31
CA ASP A 440 17.12 -20.89 -21.95
C ASP A 440 17.44 -21.59 -20.62
N PRO A 441 18.00 -22.82 -20.66
CA PRO A 441 18.35 -23.57 -19.46
C PRO A 441 19.46 -22.92 -18.61
N ARG A 442 20.16 -21.90 -19.14
CA ARG A 442 21.17 -21.11 -18.44
C ARG A 442 20.62 -19.79 -17.89
N PHE A 443 19.31 -19.60 -17.89
CA PHE A 443 18.71 -18.37 -17.39
C PHE A 443 18.53 -18.39 -15.86
N ALA A 444 19.58 -18.02 -15.12
CA ALA A 444 19.62 -18.10 -13.65
C ALA A 444 18.45 -17.38 -12.94
N LEU A 445 18.03 -16.21 -13.43
CA LEU A 445 16.92 -15.45 -12.86
C LEU A 445 15.58 -16.20 -12.91
N ALA A 446 15.34 -17.03 -13.93
CA ALA A 446 14.11 -17.81 -14.01
C ALA A 446 14.05 -18.88 -12.92
N TYR A 447 15.18 -19.53 -12.63
CA TYR A 447 15.29 -20.46 -11.50
C TYR A 447 15.13 -19.73 -10.15
N ALA A 448 15.77 -18.56 -9.98
CA ALA A 448 15.62 -17.77 -8.75
C ALA A 448 14.18 -17.29 -8.52
N GLY A 449 13.51 -16.78 -9.56
CA GLY A 449 12.11 -16.39 -9.49
C GLY A 449 11.17 -17.56 -9.17
N MET A 450 11.48 -18.76 -9.68
CA MET A 450 10.77 -19.98 -9.32
C MET A 450 11.00 -20.37 -7.85
N ALA A 451 12.24 -20.25 -7.37
CA ALA A 451 12.58 -20.52 -5.97
C ALA A 451 11.83 -19.57 -5.02
N ASP A 452 11.87 -18.27 -5.28
CA ASP A 452 11.15 -17.24 -4.53
C ASP A 452 9.64 -17.52 -4.51
N THR A 453 9.05 -17.89 -5.64
CA THR A 453 7.62 -18.17 -5.72
C THR A 453 7.22 -19.40 -4.90
N TYR A 454 8.04 -20.46 -4.92
CA TYR A 454 7.79 -21.61 -4.06
C TYR A 454 7.95 -21.27 -2.57
N VAL A 455 8.94 -20.45 -2.21
CA VAL A 455 9.12 -19.93 -0.85
C VAL A 455 7.88 -19.17 -0.39
N LEU A 456 7.36 -18.25 -1.20
CA LEU A 456 6.18 -17.45 -0.85
C LEU A 456 4.89 -18.26 -0.79
N ALA A 457 4.80 -19.38 -1.50
CA ALA A 457 3.63 -20.25 -1.52
C ALA A 457 3.64 -21.33 -0.41
N ALA A 458 4.79 -21.59 0.20
CA ALA A 458 4.98 -22.66 1.19
C ALA A 458 4.14 -22.41 2.45
N ASP A 459 3.58 -23.48 3.01
CA ASP A 459 2.76 -23.50 4.25
C ASP A 459 1.47 -22.64 4.24
N PHE A 460 1.21 -21.89 3.17
CA PHE A 460 -0.02 -21.14 2.95
C PHE A 460 -0.89 -21.75 1.83
N TYR A 461 -0.27 -22.15 0.71
CA TYR A 461 -0.97 -22.67 -0.47
C TYR A 461 -0.46 -24.03 -0.95
N ILE A 462 0.81 -24.34 -0.65
CA ILE A 462 1.48 -25.59 -1.03
C ILE A 462 2.07 -26.23 0.24
N PRO A 463 1.92 -27.55 0.45
CA PRO A 463 2.53 -28.23 1.60
C PRO A 463 4.04 -27.96 1.71
N PRO A 464 4.57 -27.68 2.91
CA PRO A 464 5.97 -27.27 3.11
C PRO A 464 6.97 -28.21 2.44
N ARG A 465 6.81 -29.53 2.61
CA ARG A 465 7.72 -30.52 2.02
C ARG A 465 7.80 -30.44 0.50
N GLU A 466 6.68 -30.16 -0.17
CA GLU A 466 6.66 -30.01 -1.62
C GLU A 466 7.28 -28.67 -2.03
N ALA A 467 6.81 -27.58 -1.42
CA ALA A 467 7.22 -26.23 -1.77
C ALA A 467 8.72 -26.01 -1.53
N PHE A 468 9.22 -26.28 -0.32
CA PHE A 468 10.62 -26.05 0.02
C PHE A 468 11.58 -26.99 -0.70
N SER A 469 11.16 -28.22 -1.03
CA SER A 469 11.99 -29.11 -1.87
C SER A 469 12.21 -28.50 -3.24
N LYS A 470 11.14 -28.02 -3.90
CA LYS A 470 11.23 -27.39 -5.22
C LYS A 470 11.94 -26.03 -5.17
N ALA A 471 11.71 -25.25 -4.11
CA ALA A 471 12.44 -24.00 -3.89
C ALA A 471 13.94 -24.23 -3.77
N LYS A 472 14.36 -25.24 -2.98
CA LYS A 472 15.76 -25.59 -2.78
C LYS A 472 16.43 -26.00 -4.08
N GLU A 473 15.78 -26.87 -4.84
CA GLU A 473 16.28 -27.33 -6.15
C GLU A 473 16.48 -26.16 -7.11
N ALA A 474 15.46 -25.28 -7.22
CA ALA A 474 15.52 -24.11 -8.07
C ALA A 474 16.61 -23.12 -7.63
N ALA A 475 16.73 -22.83 -6.33
CA ALA A 475 17.76 -21.93 -5.81
C ALA A 475 19.18 -22.46 -6.03
N LEU A 476 19.40 -23.77 -5.76
CA LEU A 476 20.68 -24.41 -6.03
C LEU A 476 21.02 -24.41 -7.51
N LYS A 477 20.03 -24.64 -8.39
CA LYS A 477 20.26 -24.59 -9.84
C LYS A 477 20.58 -23.18 -10.32
N ALA A 478 19.92 -22.17 -9.77
CA ALA A 478 20.25 -20.77 -10.05
C ALA A 478 21.70 -20.45 -9.68
N ILE A 479 22.16 -20.89 -8.50
CA ILE A 479 23.54 -20.69 -8.02
C ILE A 479 24.56 -21.49 -8.87
N GLU A 480 24.22 -22.71 -9.32
CA GLU A 480 25.06 -23.49 -10.22
C GLU A 480 25.30 -22.76 -11.55
N VAL A 481 24.27 -22.08 -12.06
CA VAL A 481 24.32 -21.32 -13.31
C VAL A 481 25.01 -19.96 -13.12
N ASP A 482 24.72 -19.27 -12.01
CA ASP A 482 25.31 -17.97 -11.63
C ASP A 482 25.43 -17.84 -10.11
N GLU A 483 26.63 -18.10 -9.57
CA GLU A 483 26.95 -17.98 -8.14
C GLU A 483 27.02 -16.53 -7.62
N THR A 484 26.83 -15.55 -8.50
CA THR A 484 26.82 -14.13 -8.15
C THR A 484 25.40 -13.58 -7.99
N LEU A 485 24.38 -14.41 -8.19
CA LEU A 485 22.99 -14.02 -8.11
C LEU A 485 22.50 -13.94 -6.66
N ALA A 486 22.37 -12.73 -6.14
CA ALA A 486 22.00 -12.48 -4.74
C ALA A 486 20.62 -13.05 -4.37
N GLU A 487 19.66 -12.99 -5.29
CA GLU A 487 18.29 -13.46 -5.14
C GLU A 487 18.28 -14.96 -4.81
N ALA A 488 19.03 -15.78 -5.56
CA ALA A 488 19.09 -17.22 -5.34
C ALA A 488 19.68 -17.59 -3.97
N HIS A 489 20.72 -16.87 -3.53
CA HIS A 489 21.28 -17.01 -2.18
C HIS A 489 20.25 -16.60 -1.10
N ALA A 490 19.46 -15.56 -1.33
CA ALA A 490 18.43 -15.15 -0.39
C ALA A 490 17.31 -16.20 -0.27
N SER A 491 16.82 -16.77 -1.38
CA SER A 491 15.84 -17.85 -1.36
C SER A 491 16.39 -19.11 -0.68
N LEU A 492 17.65 -19.48 -0.95
CA LEU A 492 18.28 -20.63 -0.30
C LEU A 492 18.45 -20.41 1.21
N GLY A 493 18.83 -19.21 1.62
CA GLY A 493 18.87 -18.83 3.04
C GLY A 493 17.50 -18.98 3.71
N PHE A 494 16.44 -18.58 3.03
CA PHE A 494 15.06 -18.76 3.51
C PHE A 494 14.71 -20.24 3.66
N VAL A 495 15.02 -21.09 2.67
CA VAL A 495 14.78 -22.54 2.76
C VAL A 495 15.53 -23.14 3.96
N HIS A 496 16.81 -22.79 4.14
CA HIS A 496 17.60 -23.29 5.25
C HIS A 496 17.02 -22.89 6.61
N PHE A 497 16.52 -21.66 6.72
CA PHE A 497 15.92 -21.14 7.93
C PHE A 497 14.56 -21.80 8.22
N HIS A 498 13.64 -21.81 7.26
CA HIS A 498 12.26 -22.19 7.51
C HIS A 498 12.01 -23.70 7.52
N TYR A 499 12.78 -24.47 6.74
CA TYR A 499 12.48 -25.86 6.47
C TYR A 499 13.56 -26.83 6.93
N ASP A 500 14.82 -26.57 6.54
CA ASP A 500 15.93 -27.44 6.96
C ASP A 500 16.23 -27.26 8.46
N TRP A 501 15.92 -26.08 9.01
CA TRP A 501 16.32 -25.60 10.34
C TRP A 501 17.84 -25.60 10.53
N ASP A 502 18.56 -25.28 9.45
CA ASP A 502 20.00 -25.09 9.45
C ASP A 502 20.31 -23.58 9.59
N TRP A 503 20.36 -23.13 10.83
CA TRP A 503 20.57 -21.70 11.16
C TRP A 503 21.88 -21.15 10.61
N ALA A 504 22.93 -21.96 10.65
CA ALA A 504 24.26 -21.56 10.22
C ALA A 504 24.33 -21.43 8.69
N ALA A 505 23.76 -22.40 7.95
CA ALA A 505 23.65 -22.33 6.51
C ALA A 505 22.78 -21.13 6.09
N ALA A 506 21.63 -20.92 6.76
CA ALA A 506 20.76 -19.78 6.47
C ALA A 506 21.49 -18.44 6.57
N GLU A 507 22.20 -18.18 7.68
CA GLU A 507 22.93 -16.93 7.86
C GLU A 507 24.05 -16.73 6.83
N LYS A 508 24.74 -17.82 6.48
CA LYS A 508 25.79 -17.78 5.46
C LYS A 508 25.23 -17.31 4.12
N GLU A 509 24.10 -17.88 3.70
CA GLU A 509 23.47 -17.54 2.42
C GLU A 509 22.86 -16.13 2.42
N PHE A 510 22.22 -15.69 3.51
CA PHE A 510 21.76 -14.29 3.63
C PHE A 510 22.91 -13.28 3.58
N LYS A 511 24.02 -13.55 4.28
CA LYS A 511 25.22 -12.69 4.21
C LYS A 511 25.85 -12.70 2.82
N ARG A 512 25.83 -13.84 2.12
CA ARG A 512 26.31 -13.94 0.73
C ARG A 512 25.44 -13.08 -0.19
N ALA A 513 24.12 -13.17 -0.09
CA ALA A 513 23.18 -12.34 -0.84
C ALA A 513 23.47 -10.84 -0.64
N LEU A 514 23.65 -10.40 0.61
CA LEU A 514 23.95 -9.01 0.94
C LEU A 514 25.36 -8.56 0.53
N THR A 515 26.32 -9.48 0.44
CA THR A 515 27.66 -9.19 -0.11
C THR A 515 27.60 -8.98 -1.61
N LEU A 516 26.81 -9.80 -2.31
CA LEU A 516 26.63 -9.73 -3.77
C LEU A 516 25.82 -8.50 -4.19
N ASN A 517 24.75 -8.20 -3.46
CA ASN A 517 23.92 -7.02 -3.68
C ASN A 517 23.55 -6.32 -2.35
N PRO A 518 24.39 -5.38 -1.87
CA PRO A 518 24.13 -4.59 -0.67
C PRO A 518 22.93 -3.62 -0.79
N GLN A 519 22.34 -3.50 -1.98
CA GLN A 519 21.16 -2.64 -2.23
C GLN A 519 19.87 -3.44 -2.41
N SER A 520 19.90 -4.76 -2.21
CA SER A 520 18.70 -5.59 -2.26
C SER A 520 17.84 -5.36 -1.02
N ALA A 521 16.79 -4.56 -1.16
CA ALA A 521 15.79 -4.34 -0.11
C ALA A 521 15.17 -5.68 0.35
N GLN A 522 14.95 -6.61 -0.59
CA GLN A 522 14.43 -7.94 -0.30
C GLN A 522 15.40 -8.78 0.55
N ALA A 523 16.70 -8.79 0.23
CA ALA A 523 17.68 -9.55 1.02
C ALA A 523 17.80 -8.99 2.45
N HIS A 524 17.76 -7.66 2.61
CA HIS A 524 17.71 -7.02 3.93
C HIS A 524 16.45 -7.40 4.72
N LEU A 525 15.30 -7.46 4.04
CA LEU A 525 14.03 -7.87 4.63
C LEU A 525 14.09 -9.33 5.13
N LEU A 526 14.48 -10.27 4.28
CA LEU A 526 14.55 -11.69 4.67
C LEU A 526 15.58 -11.92 5.78
N TYR A 527 16.71 -11.21 5.75
CA TYR A 527 17.70 -11.29 6.81
C TYR A 527 17.21 -10.67 8.14
N THR A 528 16.31 -9.67 8.08
CA THR A 528 15.63 -9.13 9.26
C THR A 528 14.79 -10.20 9.95
N GLU A 529 14.00 -10.95 9.17
CA GLU A 529 13.16 -12.04 9.69
C GLU A 529 14.00 -13.15 10.33
N TYR A 530 15.08 -13.57 9.65
CA TYR A 530 16.04 -14.53 10.21
C TYR A 530 16.62 -14.04 11.55
N LEU A 531 17.16 -12.82 11.59
CA LEU A 531 17.79 -12.27 12.79
C LEU A 531 16.79 -12.18 13.95
N ALA A 532 15.55 -11.76 13.66
CA ALA A 532 14.51 -11.69 14.67
C ALA A 532 14.07 -13.07 15.17
N GLY A 533 13.98 -14.09 14.30
CA GLY A 533 13.74 -15.48 14.70
C GLY A 533 14.85 -16.06 15.59
N MET A 534 16.10 -15.66 15.32
CA MET A 534 17.25 -15.97 16.17
C MET A 534 17.31 -15.14 17.47
N GLY A 535 16.39 -14.18 17.67
CA GLY A 535 16.35 -13.30 18.84
C GLY A 535 17.36 -12.15 18.80
N ARG A 536 18.02 -11.91 17.67
CA ARG A 536 19.02 -10.85 17.45
C ARG A 536 18.34 -9.55 17.00
N TYR A 537 17.46 -9.03 17.85
CA TYR A 537 16.53 -7.97 17.48
C TYR A 537 17.20 -6.65 17.06
N ASP A 538 18.28 -6.23 17.73
CA ASP A 538 18.96 -4.96 17.37
C ASP A 538 19.57 -5.02 15.96
N GLU A 539 20.15 -6.16 15.60
CA GLU A 539 20.63 -6.40 14.24
C GLU A 539 19.45 -6.47 13.26
N ALA A 540 18.37 -7.16 13.62
CA ALA A 540 17.16 -7.23 12.81
C ALA A 540 16.61 -5.82 12.51
N TYR A 541 16.50 -4.95 13.50
CA TYR A 541 16.04 -3.57 13.28
C TYR A 541 16.97 -2.77 12.37
N SER A 542 18.28 -2.97 12.49
CA SER A 542 19.24 -2.32 11.59
C SER A 542 19.01 -2.75 10.14
N GLN A 543 18.84 -4.05 9.89
CA GLN A 543 18.59 -4.59 8.55
C GLN A 543 17.22 -4.15 8.02
N GLY A 544 16.17 -4.18 8.84
CA GLY A 544 14.83 -3.80 8.43
C GLY A 544 14.71 -2.30 8.16
N ARG A 545 15.40 -1.46 8.92
CA ARG A 545 15.52 -0.03 8.61
C ARG A 545 16.24 0.19 7.30
N ARG A 546 17.29 -0.59 7.01
CA ARG A 546 18.00 -0.52 5.74
C ARG A 546 17.09 -0.93 4.57
N ALA A 547 16.29 -1.98 4.72
CA ALA A 547 15.27 -2.35 3.73
C ALA A 547 14.29 -1.21 3.47
N LEU A 548 13.81 -0.54 4.53
CA LEU A 548 12.88 0.59 4.41
C LEU A 548 13.53 1.86 3.82
N GLU A 549 14.82 2.10 4.07
CA GLU A 549 15.57 3.19 3.41
C GLU A 549 15.69 2.98 1.91
N LEU A 550 15.84 1.72 1.49
CA LEU A 550 15.93 1.31 0.08
C LEU A 550 14.55 1.25 -0.59
N ASP A 551 13.50 0.89 0.16
CA ASP A 551 12.12 0.75 -0.33
C ASP A 551 11.10 1.42 0.64
N PRO A 552 11.01 2.77 0.66
CA PRO A 552 10.26 3.53 1.67
C PRO A 552 8.73 3.32 1.67
N LEU A 553 8.16 2.91 0.55
CA LEU A 553 6.74 2.59 0.38
C LEU A 553 6.49 1.08 0.36
N SER A 554 7.48 0.27 0.76
CA SER A 554 7.33 -1.18 0.87
C SER A 554 6.40 -1.57 2.02
N ILE A 555 5.26 -2.18 1.68
CA ILE A 555 4.38 -2.80 2.68
C ILE A 555 5.12 -3.95 3.37
N SER A 556 5.85 -4.79 2.62
CA SER A 556 6.58 -5.94 3.15
C SER A 556 7.71 -5.52 4.11
N ALA A 557 8.47 -4.46 3.82
CA ALA A 557 9.52 -3.99 4.74
C ALA A 557 8.92 -3.46 6.05
N ARG A 558 7.80 -2.72 5.98
CA ARG A 558 7.07 -2.27 7.17
C ARG A 558 6.52 -3.43 7.97
N TRP A 559 5.92 -4.41 7.28
CA TRP A 559 5.41 -5.61 7.90
C TRP A 559 6.53 -6.37 8.63
N SER A 560 7.71 -6.54 8.02
CA SER A 560 8.83 -7.26 8.61
C SER A 560 9.40 -6.56 9.85
N LEU A 561 9.50 -5.23 9.83
CA LEU A 561 9.87 -4.45 11.01
C LEU A 561 8.82 -4.54 12.12
N GLY A 562 7.53 -4.49 11.76
CA GLY A 562 6.43 -4.67 12.70
C GLY A 562 6.44 -6.07 13.30
N TRP A 563 6.72 -7.08 12.49
CA TRP A 563 6.84 -8.48 12.87
C TRP A 563 8.00 -8.68 13.84
N ALA A 564 9.20 -8.18 13.51
CA ALA A 564 10.35 -8.23 14.40
C ALA A 564 10.07 -7.51 15.73
N SER A 565 9.36 -6.37 15.67
CA SER A 565 8.92 -5.62 16.86
C SER A 565 7.97 -6.42 17.74
N LEU A 566 7.01 -7.12 17.13
CA LEU A 566 6.06 -7.95 17.84
C LEU A 566 6.76 -9.10 18.58
N HIS A 567 7.68 -9.81 17.92
CA HIS A 567 8.42 -10.94 18.50
C HIS A 567 9.49 -10.50 19.52
N ALA A 568 9.92 -9.24 19.47
CA ALA A 568 10.75 -8.60 20.50
C ALA A 568 9.93 -8.11 21.72
N GLY A 569 8.60 -8.24 21.70
CA GLY A 569 7.71 -7.71 22.74
C GLY A 569 7.52 -6.19 22.71
N ARG A 570 7.95 -5.51 21.63
CA ARG A 570 7.77 -4.07 21.43
C ARG A 570 6.47 -3.79 20.69
N SER A 571 5.34 -4.01 21.36
CA SER A 571 4.02 -3.90 20.73
C SER A 571 3.68 -2.50 20.20
N ASP A 572 4.21 -1.44 20.83
CA ASP A 572 4.03 -0.06 20.34
C ASP A 572 4.69 0.17 18.98
N ASP A 573 5.94 -0.26 18.84
CA ASP A 573 6.68 -0.18 17.59
C ASP A 573 6.00 -1.04 16.51
N ALA A 574 5.51 -2.23 16.88
CA ALA A 574 4.77 -3.11 15.98
C ALA A 574 3.49 -2.44 15.44
N ILE A 575 2.66 -1.87 16.33
CA ILE A 575 1.46 -1.12 15.95
C ILE A 575 1.83 0.02 15.01
N GLN A 576 2.88 0.80 15.31
CA GLN A 576 3.29 1.91 14.46
C GLN A 576 3.63 1.45 13.03
N GLN A 577 4.40 0.37 12.88
CA GLN A 577 4.79 -0.11 11.56
C GLN A 577 3.61 -0.72 10.80
N PHE A 578 2.79 -1.54 11.46
CA PHE A 578 1.62 -2.13 10.83
C PHE A 578 0.55 -1.09 10.48
N SER A 579 0.34 -0.04 11.29
CA SER A 579 -0.55 1.07 10.94
C SER A 579 -0.08 1.83 9.71
N LYS A 580 1.23 2.11 9.58
CA LYS A 580 1.77 2.72 8.35
C LYS A 580 1.63 1.81 7.12
N ALA A 581 1.81 0.51 7.28
CA ALA A 581 1.52 -0.44 6.21
C ALA A 581 0.02 -0.44 5.84
N ALA A 582 -0.86 -0.32 6.83
CA ALA A 582 -2.30 -0.28 6.66
C ALA A 582 -2.81 1.00 5.99
N GLU A 583 -2.07 2.10 6.13
CA GLU A 583 -2.30 3.36 5.41
C GLU A 583 -1.90 3.26 3.93
N LEU A 584 -0.83 2.51 3.61
CA LEU A 584 -0.38 2.28 2.24
C LEU A 584 -1.33 1.37 1.46
N ASP A 585 -1.80 0.30 2.08
CA ASP A 585 -2.84 -0.57 1.53
C ASP A 585 -3.89 -0.95 2.60
N PRO A 586 -5.05 -0.29 2.58
CA PRO A 586 -6.12 -0.58 3.51
C PRO A 586 -6.77 -1.97 3.34
N ASN A 587 -6.61 -2.60 2.17
CA ASN A 587 -7.25 -3.87 1.84
C ASN A 587 -6.28 -5.06 1.97
N ASN A 588 -5.08 -4.85 2.53
CA ASN A 588 -4.15 -5.93 2.79
C ASN A 588 -4.55 -6.72 4.05
N ALA A 589 -5.12 -7.92 3.86
CA ALA A 589 -5.58 -8.78 4.94
C ALA A 589 -4.46 -9.16 5.93
N TRP A 590 -3.25 -9.41 5.44
CA TRP A 590 -2.10 -9.75 6.28
C TRP A 590 -1.67 -8.60 7.18
N VAL A 591 -1.62 -7.38 6.66
CA VAL A 591 -1.31 -6.20 7.48
C VAL A 591 -2.36 -6.01 8.58
N ARG A 592 -3.65 -6.17 8.25
CA ARG A 592 -4.75 -6.09 9.22
C ARG A 592 -4.65 -7.16 10.31
N LEU A 593 -4.37 -8.40 9.91
CA LEU A 593 -4.19 -9.53 10.83
C LEU A 593 -3.10 -9.26 11.86
N TYR A 594 -1.92 -8.81 11.40
CA TYR A 594 -0.77 -8.57 12.25
C TYR A 594 -0.89 -7.29 13.09
N LEU A 595 -1.58 -6.25 12.59
CA LEU A 595 -1.98 -5.11 13.40
C LEU A 595 -2.89 -5.55 14.55
N GLY A 596 -3.84 -6.46 14.26
CA GLY A 596 -4.69 -7.09 15.27
C GLY A 596 -3.89 -7.86 16.32
N ARG A 597 -2.89 -8.66 15.90
CA ARG A 597 -1.98 -9.38 16.81
C ARG A 597 -1.21 -8.42 17.71
N ALA A 598 -0.72 -7.31 17.15
CA ALA A 598 0.01 -6.30 17.91
C ALA A 598 -0.89 -5.59 18.95
N TYR A 599 -2.14 -5.28 18.60
CA TYR A 599 -3.12 -4.76 19.55
C TYR A 599 -3.44 -5.77 20.67
N LEU A 600 -3.64 -7.05 20.35
CA LEU A 600 -3.84 -8.10 21.35
C LEU A 600 -2.65 -8.20 22.31
N SER A 601 -1.42 -8.21 21.77
CA SER A 601 -0.19 -8.25 22.57
C SER A 601 -0.04 -7.04 23.50
N LYS A 602 -0.59 -5.88 23.12
CA LYS A 602 -0.63 -4.68 23.95
C LYS A 602 -1.76 -4.69 25.00
N GLY A 603 -2.65 -5.69 24.97
CA GLY A 603 -3.83 -5.75 25.83
C GLY A 603 -5.04 -4.99 25.30
N MET A 604 -5.02 -4.53 24.05
CA MET A 604 -6.14 -3.83 23.39
C MET A 604 -7.04 -4.82 22.65
N GLY A 605 -7.62 -5.78 23.40
CA GLY A 605 -8.27 -6.95 22.81
C GLY A 605 -9.40 -6.65 21.83
N GLN A 606 -10.27 -5.69 22.14
CA GLN A 606 -11.39 -5.32 21.26
C GLN A 606 -10.91 -4.78 19.90
N ARG A 607 -9.93 -3.85 19.91
CA ARG A 607 -9.33 -3.33 18.67
C ARG A 607 -8.62 -4.43 17.89
N GLY A 608 -7.92 -5.31 18.61
CA GLY A 608 -7.23 -6.44 17.99
C GLY A 608 -8.19 -7.34 17.21
N ILE A 609 -9.34 -7.66 17.80
CA ILE A 609 -10.38 -8.46 17.14
C ILE A 609 -10.99 -7.71 15.95
N GLU A 610 -11.29 -6.43 16.05
CA GLU A 610 -11.86 -5.65 14.96
C GLU A 610 -10.97 -5.64 13.70
N GLU A 611 -9.66 -5.51 13.88
CA GLU A 611 -8.68 -5.60 12.78
C GLU A 611 -8.62 -7.02 12.19
N MET A 612 -8.64 -8.06 13.03
CA MET A 612 -8.65 -9.46 12.57
C MET A 612 -9.96 -9.85 11.87
N GLU A 613 -11.11 -9.34 12.32
CA GLU A 613 -12.41 -9.52 11.65
C GLU A 613 -12.40 -8.78 10.30
N THR A 614 -11.69 -7.67 10.19
CA THR A 614 -11.46 -6.99 8.90
C THR A 614 -10.61 -7.85 7.98
N ALA A 615 -9.52 -8.45 8.48
CA ALA A 615 -8.72 -9.40 7.72
C ALA A 615 -9.57 -10.60 7.24
N GLN A 616 -10.45 -11.14 8.10
CA GLN A 616 -11.37 -12.22 7.74
C GLN A 616 -12.37 -11.79 6.65
N ARG A 617 -12.89 -10.56 6.69
CA ARG A 617 -13.79 -10.10 5.60
C ARG A 617 -13.09 -9.99 4.25
N LEU A 618 -11.80 -9.65 4.25
CA LEU A 618 -10.98 -9.59 3.04
C LEU A 618 -10.62 -10.99 2.52
N GLU A 619 -10.32 -11.92 3.44
CA GLU A 619 -9.93 -13.30 3.14
C GLU A 619 -10.73 -14.30 4.02
N PRO A 620 -12.01 -14.60 3.65
CA PRO A 620 -12.93 -15.34 4.53
C PRO A 620 -12.51 -16.75 4.92
N ASP A 621 -11.91 -17.47 3.97
CA ASP A 621 -11.57 -18.88 4.11
C ASP A 621 -10.07 -19.10 4.32
N HIS A 622 -9.29 -18.04 4.61
CA HIS A 622 -7.84 -18.18 4.77
C HIS A 622 -7.50 -18.80 6.15
N PRO A 623 -6.86 -19.98 6.22
CA PRO A 623 -6.70 -20.72 7.47
C PRO A 623 -5.96 -19.95 8.58
N MET A 624 -4.90 -19.23 8.23
CA MET A 624 -4.13 -18.46 9.22
C MET A 624 -4.89 -17.23 9.75
N VAL A 625 -5.78 -16.64 8.96
CA VAL A 625 -6.63 -15.53 9.42
C VAL A 625 -7.60 -16.06 10.47
N LEU A 626 -8.25 -17.20 10.18
CA LEU A 626 -9.15 -17.90 11.12
C LEU A 626 -8.43 -18.35 12.39
N ALA A 627 -7.19 -18.82 12.28
CA ALA A 627 -6.38 -19.28 13.41
C ALA A 627 -6.08 -18.15 14.41
N PHE A 628 -5.53 -17.03 13.94
CA PHE A 628 -5.20 -15.91 14.81
C PHE A 628 -6.45 -15.20 15.33
N LEU A 629 -7.51 -15.08 14.52
CA LEU A 629 -8.80 -14.57 14.99
C LEU A 629 -9.40 -15.49 16.07
N GLY A 630 -9.32 -16.81 15.88
CA GLY A 630 -9.74 -17.80 16.86
C GLY A 630 -8.94 -17.72 18.17
N TYR A 631 -7.62 -17.52 18.09
CA TYR A 631 -6.79 -17.20 19.25
C TYR A 631 -7.28 -15.91 19.94
N GLY A 632 -7.50 -14.84 19.18
CA GLY A 632 -8.01 -13.56 19.67
C GLY A 632 -9.33 -13.71 20.42
N TYR A 633 -10.30 -14.41 19.82
CA TYR A 633 -11.57 -14.75 20.47
C TYR A 633 -11.37 -15.52 21.77
N ALA A 634 -10.49 -16.51 21.80
CA ALA A 634 -10.27 -17.32 22.99
C ALA A 634 -9.71 -16.47 24.16
N VAL A 635 -8.68 -15.65 23.90
CA VAL A 635 -8.02 -14.87 24.95
C VAL A 635 -8.84 -13.66 25.43
N THR A 636 -9.84 -13.22 24.68
CA THR A 636 -10.81 -12.21 25.13
C THR A 636 -12.11 -12.81 25.69
N GLY A 637 -12.15 -14.12 25.94
CA GLY A 637 -13.29 -14.79 26.57
C GLY A 637 -14.43 -15.19 25.63
N ARG A 638 -14.30 -15.00 24.31
CA ARG A 638 -15.26 -15.43 23.27
C ARG A 638 -15.04 -16.90 22.88
N ARG A 639 -15.12 -17.81 23.86
CA ARG A 639 -14.80 -19.24 23.68
C ARG A 639 -15.61 -19.91 22.56
N ALA A 640 -16.90 -19.60 22.43
CA ALA A 640 -17.75 -20.20 21.40
C ALA A 640 -17.27 -19.85 19.98
N ASP A 641 -16.86 -18.60 19.77
CA ASP A 641 -16.35 -18.14 18.47
C ASP A 641 -14.99 -18.76 18.15
N ALA A 642 -14.11 -18.93 19.14
CA ALA A 642 -12.85 -19.64 18.97
C ALA A 642 -13.06 -21.12 18.56
N LEU A 643 -14.02 -21.81 19.18
CA LEU A 643 -14.38 -23.18 18.78
C LEU A 643 -14.99 -23.23 17.38
N LYS A 644 -15.74 -22.20 16.98
CA LYS A 644 -16.26 -22.07 15.61
C LYS A 644 -15.12 -21.92 14.60
N SER A 645 -14.06 -21.16 14.91
CA SER A 645 -12.89 -21.07 14.03
C SER A 645 -12.25 -22.44 13.77
N LEU A 646 -12.16 -23.32 14.79
CA LEU A 646 -11.67 -24.69 14.60
C LEU A 646 -12.58 -25.51 13.68
N GLN A 647 -13.89 -25.39 13.83
CA GLN A 647 -14.86 -26.08 12.96
C GLN A 647 -14.72 -25.61 11.51
N THR A 648 -14.58 -24.30 11.28
CA THR A 648 -14.38 -23.76 9.92
C THR A 648 -13.05 -24.24 9.33
N LEU A 649 -11.97 -24.33 10.12
CA LEU A 649 -10.71 -24.92 9.65
C LEU A 649 -10.88 -26.40 9.24
N ASP A 650 -11.66 -27.18 9.98
CA ASP A 650 -11.96 -28.57 9.63
C ASP A 650 -12.82 -28.69 8.34
N GLU A 651 -13.66 -27.69 8.05
CA GLU A 651 -14.44 -27.63 6.80
C GLU A 651 -13.58 -27.25 5.60
N ILE A 652 -12.65 -26.30 5.76
CA ILE A 652 -11.72 -25.89 4.70
C ILE A 652 -10.78 -27.03 4.36
N GLU A 653 -10.27 -27.76 5.35
CA GLU A 653 -9.32 -28.86 5.14
C GLU A 653 -9.90 -29.97 4.25
N LYS A 654 -11.23 -30.14 4.19
CA LYS A 654 -11.88 -31.10 3.28
C LYS A 654 -11.68 -30.76 1.80
N LYS A 655 -11.32 -29.51 1.48
CA LYS A 655 -11.21 -28.99 0.10
C LYS A 655 -9.81 -28.51 -0.24
N HIS A 656 -9.10 -27.94 0.72
CA HIS A 656 -7.82 -27.26 0.53
C HIS A 656 -6.84 -27.62 1.63
N TYR A 657 -5.54 -27.39 1.37
CA TYR A 657 -4.52 -27.53 2.40
C TYR A 657 -4.75 -26.56 3.56
N VAL A 658 -4.61 -27.04 4.79
CA VAL A 658 -4.64 -26.25 6.03
C VAL A 658 -3.43 -26.63 6.86
N SER A 659 -2.55 -25.66 7.12
CA SER A 659 -1.37 -25.88 7.94
C SER A 659 -1.74 -26.41 9.33
N ARG A 660 -1.00 -27.42 9.80
CA ARG A 660 -1.30 -28.06 11.10
C ARG A 660 -1.13 -27.09 12.27
N ILE A 661 -0.23 -26.11 12.14
CA ILE A 661 0.04 -25.12 13.18
C ILE A 661 -1.14 -24.16 13.40
N SER A 662 -2.04 -23.97 12.43
CA SER A 662 -3.23 -23.11 12.56
C SER A 662 -4.07 -23.48 13.80
N ARG A 663 -4.19 -24.79 14.11
CA ARG A 663 -4.94 -25.27 15.27
C ARG A 663 -4.20 -25.06 16.59
N VAL A 664 -2.86 -25.05 16.55
CA VAL A 664 -2.03 -24.77 17.73
C VAL A 664 -2.37 -23.41 18.29
N TYR A 665 -2.46 -22.38 17.45
CA TYR A 665 -2.80 -21.03 17.90
C TYR A 665 -4.16 -21.00 18.60
N VAL A 666 -5.21 -21.60 18.04
CA VAL A 666 -6.53 -21.57 18.68
C VAL A 666 -6.54 -22.35 20.00
N TYR A 667 -5.94 -23.55 20.05
CA TYR A 667 -5.87 -24.34 21.30
C TYR A 667 -5.00 -23.69 22.37
N ALA A 668 -3.91 -23.02 21.98
CA ALA A 668 -3.11 -22.20 22.89
C ALA A 668 -3.97 -21.08 23.50
N GLY A 669 -4.73 -20.34 22.69
CA GLY A 669 -5.64 -19.29 23.18
C GLY A 669 -6.72 -19.84 24.12
N LEU A 670 -7.25 -21.04 23.85
CA LEU A 670 -8.26 -21.72 24.68
C LEU A 670 -7.69 -22.27 26.00
N GLY A 671 -6.37 -22.29 26.16
CA GLY A 671 -5.68 -22.88 27.30
C GLY A 671 -5.62 -24.42 27.29
N ASP A 672 -5.99 -25.05 26.17
CA ASP A 672 -5.95 -26.52 26.01
C ASP A 672 -4.55 -26.95 25.56
N LYS A 673 -3.63 -27.02 26.54
CA LYS A 673 -2.21 -27.32 26.28
C LYS A 673 -2.02 -28.70 25.65
N ASP A 674 -2.81 -29.69 26.04
CA ASP A 674 -2.64 -31.06 25.53
C ASP A 674 -2.97 -31.15 24.05
N LYS A 675 -4.08 -30.54 23.61
CA LYS A 675 -4.36 -30.43 22.18
C LYS A 675 -3.37 -29.54 21.45
N ALA A 676 -2.93 -28.43 22.06
CA ALA A 676 -1.91 -27.58 21.45
C ALA A 676 -0.61 -28.37 21.16
N PHE A 677 -0.14 -29.20 22.10
CA PHE A 677 1.04 -30.04 21.90
C PHE A 677 0.81 -31.22 20.93
N GLU A 678 -0.38 -31.80 20.90
CA GLU A 678 -0.75 -32.80 19.88
C GLU A 678 -0.62 -32.21 18.47
N TRP A 679 -1.16 -31.02 18.25
CA TRP A 679 -1.08 -30.34 16.96
C TRP A 679 0.31 -29.79 16.66
N LEU A 680 1.10 -29.41 17.66
CA LEU A 680 2.51 -29.03 17.47
C LEU A 680 3.35 -30.20 16.99
N GLU A 681 3.14 -31.41 17.51
CA GLU A 681 3.86 -32.59 17.01
C GLU A 681 3.48 -32.89 15.54
N LYS A 682 2.21 -32.70 15.17
CA LYS A 682 1.77 -32.80 13.76
C LYS A 682 2.42 -31.73 12.88
N ALA A 683 2.49 -30.48 13.35
CA ALA A 683 3.16 -29.39 12.63
C ALA A 683 4.67 -29.66 12.46
N TYR A 684 5.32 -30.24 13.47
CA TYR A 684 6.72 -30.67 13.40
C TYR A 684 6.93 -31.76 12.35
N GLN A 685 6.06 -32.77 12.32
CA GLN A 685 6.10 -33.84 11.32
C GLN A 685 5.86 -33.32 9.90
N GLU A 686 4.97 -32.34 9.74
CA GLU A 686 4.68 -31.67 8.48
C GLU A 686 5.83 -30.77 8.00
N ARG A 687 6.73 -30.37 8.91
CA ARG A 687 7.77 -29.34 8.70
C ARG A 687 7.14 -27.97 8.42
N SER A 688 6.12 -27.59 9.20
CA SER A 688 5.54 -26.24 9.13
C SER A 688 6.64 -25.19 9.29
N ASP A 689 6.62 -24.17 8.43
CA ASP A 689 7.65 -23.13 8.40
C ASP A 689 7.57 -22.19 9.60
N LEU A 690 6.35 -21.97 10.11
CA LEU A 690 6.07 -21.11 11.25
C LEU A 690 6.75 -21.57 12.54
N LEU A 691 7.18 -22.84 12.61
CA LEU A 691 7.91 -23.38 13.74
C LEU A 691 9.28 -22.72 13.96
N ALA A 692 9.89 -22.15 12.92
CA ALA A 692 11.14 -21.39 13.03
C ALA A 692 10.98 -20.16 13.94
N TRP A 693 9.76 -19.63 14.06
CA TRP A 693 9.45 -18.43 14.83
C TRP A 693 8.68 -18.69 16.11
N PHE A 694 7.95 -19.81 16.15
CA PHE A 694 7.01 -20.15 17.22
C PHE A 694 7.59 -19.99 18.63
N ARG A 695 8.90 -20.18 18.81
CA ARG A 695 9.62 -19.92 20.06
C ARG A 695 9.37 -18.52 20.65
N LYS A 696 9.28 -17.51 19.78
CA LYS A 696 9.15 -16.09 20.13
C LYS A 696 7.78 -15.51 19.82
N ASP A 697 6.86 -16.31 19.28
CA ASP A 697 5.48 -15.88 19.02
C ASP A 697 4.79 -15.46 20.34
N PRO A 698 4.12 -14.30 20.39
CA PRO A 698 3.31 -13.89 21.54
C PRO A 698 2.28 -14.95 21.96
N GLU A 699 1.71 -15.65 20.98
CA GLU A 699 0.69 -16.68 21.14
C GLU A 699 1.22 -17.98 21.76
N SER A 700 2.54 -18.19 21.76
CA SER A 700 3.16 -19.37 22.37
C SER A 700 3.40 -19.24 23.88
N LYS A 701 3.21 -18.04 24.45
CA LYS A 701 3.67 -17.68 25.81
C LYS A 701 3.15 -18.62 26.90
N ASN A 702 1.93 -19.12 26.79
CA ASN A 702 1.36 -20.03 27.80
C ASN A 702 1.85 -21.48 27.67
N LEU A 703 2.50 -21.83 26.56
CA LEU A 703 3.11 -23.14 26.30
C LEU A 703 4.59 -23.19 26.70
N GLN A 704 5.30 -22.06 26.67
CA GLN A 704 6.76 -21.98 26.91
C GLN A 704 7.23 -22.57 28.25
N SER A 705 6.37 -22.54 29.28
CA SER A 705 6.68 -23.11 30.61
C SER A 705 6.52 -24.64 30.69
N ASP A 706 5.90 -25.27 29.70
CA ASP A 706 5.69 -26.72 29.67
C ASP A 706 6.95 -27.43 29.14
N PRO A 707 7.44 -28.51 29.79
CA PRO A 707 8.63 -29.23 29.35
C PRO A 707 8.57 -29.76 27.91
N ARG A 708 7.37 -30.03 27.37
CA ARG A 708 7.18 -30.46 25.98
C ARG A 708 7.61 -29.39 24.99
N PHE A 709 7.50 -28.12 25.34
CA PHE A 709 7.94 -27.00 24.50
C PHE A 709 9.46 -27.01 24.32
N ALA A 710 10.21 -27.08 25.42
CA ALA A 710 11.67 -27.17 25.38
C ALA A 710 12.16 -28.42 24.63
N ALA A 711 11.44 -29.55 24.76
CA ALA A 711 11.73 -30.74 23.98
C ALA A 711 11.52 -30.53 22.47
N LEU A 712 10.43 -29.88 22.06
CA LEU A 712 10.15 -29.53 20.67
C LEU A 712 11.18 -28.56 20.10
N MET A 713 11.53 -27.49 20.82
CA MET A 713 12.54 -26.52 20.38
C MET A 713 13.90 -27.19 20.12
N ARG A 714 14.29 -28.15 20.95
CA ARG A 714 15.50 -28.96 20.72
C ARG A 714 15.41 -29.85 19.48
N LYS A 715 14.24 -30.44 19.19
CA LYS A 715 14.04 -31.20 17.94
C LYS A 715 14.22 -30.32 16.69
N ILE A 716 13.85 -29.04 16.79
CA ILE A 716 13.97 -28.03 15.72
C ILE A 716 15.38 -27.43 15.67
N GLY A 717 16.28 -27.76 16.62
CA GLY A 717 17.67 -27.32 16.60
C GLY A 717 17.96 -26.05 17.39
N PHE A 718 17.05 -25.58 18.25
CA PHE A 718 17.35 -24.54 19.23
C PHE A 718 18.02 -25.14 20.47
N THR A 719 19.13 -24.55 20.90
CA THR A 719 19.92 -25.00 22.06
C THR A 719 19.37 -24.54 23.40
N GLU A 720 18.52 -23.50 23.41
CA GLU A 720 17.81 -23.00 24.59
C GLU A 720 16.31 -22.81 24.31
N PRO A 721 15.43 -23.09 25.30
CA PRO A 721 13.97 -22.97 25.16
C PRO A 721 13.47 -21.60 24.69
#